data_AF-A0A8S1JA18-F1
#
_entry.id   AF-A0A8S1JA18-F1
#
_cell.length_a   1.000
_cell.length_b   1.000
_cell.length_c   1.000
_cell.angle_alpha   90.00
_cell.angle_beta   90.00
_cell.angle_gamma   90.00
#
_symmetry.space_group_name_H-M   'P 1'
#
loop_
_entity.id
_entity.type
_entity.pdbx_description
1 polymer ?
#
loop_
_entity_poly.entity_id
_entity_poly.type
_entity_poly.pdbx_seq_one_letter_code
_entity_poly.pdbx_strand_id
1 'polypeptide(L)'
;MTIIQRNTCLSCSSDALEDIVYISREGVPHGQEEHRITYSTVAGVRCESCRAVFFESYDHDCFQYDEPWNMAWYALLEDFAALENALQLCPDALDPTCECELHEKLRESNPGYWGQRANYSFYIGSVRYATIRAVTEPEHGTFTHFERIEEVDPLDIHTPGAFMDRDAFAEVRSYMNRPKLSALDWYALKQLLVEAHQANPARYAAQWRPYLDGFRHHFEEHFDKNFLDITYLPDVKELLELYPFVLVRSEFTLSKTRILYNELERESFRWVGQLVLHMHTKLPAKAITSISTSPNAVNLREIELDLSDNHSVLDERTCRALPSLFTLPKLHTFTLVGATLLDANALASPELESLETLRLLDTITENQLPQLLDSPHVSKLRELVIHGGIHSMSALPFAHATQLEALEALELRGAQRSWTKRPAGIRDEGCQALAGAKHLATLKSLTLIQQEITDEGARSLIQSPHLTSLTHLDLGHNAIGDAGAAAIANASNTRTLTHLDLSQNMLIGATGLRALARSEHFIALKKIILEGLRVDATSQVVLQSALGARFGCEIHAAPSALRQTDAPELVRELEEHPIEHLILRLEAPGSDTLRMLLDADALAQVEHLQLAGDVSDEDIVAFVDAGGLRGLRSLSLSHTNIGDRALRAILAHPHTMSLRELMLGSTQISERALRTFAMAETLTSLENLVLPEVSFEILELIARTPWAKQLEHFGSSSSLDENTCARLLELEDLPDAISECVEENLRYHAG
;
A
#
# COMPACT_ATOMS: atom_id res chain seq x y z
N MET A 1 3.77 6.05 24.08
CA MET A 1 2.30 6.02 24.10
C MET A 1 1.86 7.47 24.01
N THR A 2 1.58 7.92 22.80
CA THR A 2 1.29 9.31 22.47
C THR A 2 -0.22 9.48 22.62
N ILE A 3 -0.67 10.42 23.46
CA ILE A 3 -2.08 10.83 23.49
C ILE A 3 -2.44 11.29 22.08
N ILE A 4 -3.61 10.89 21.60
CA ILE A 4 -4.05 11.13 20.23
C ILE A 4 -4.07 12.64 19.97
N GLN A 5 -3.30 13.03 18.95
CA GLN A 5 -3.13 14.39 18.48
C GLN A 5 -4.47 15.00 18.05
N ARG A 6 -5.02 15.90 18.86
CA ARG A 6 -5.81 17.00 18.32
C ARG A 6 -4.91 18.22 18.25
N ASN A 7 -4.58 18.62 17.02
CA ASN A 7 -3.72 19.78 16.78
C ASN A 7 -4.51 21.10 16.71
N THR A 8 -5.84 21.06 16.83
CA THR A 8 -6.71 22.25 16.71
C THR A 8 -7.92 22.16 17.65
N CYS A 9 -8.28 23.29 18.25
CA CYS A 9 -9.45 23.47 19.11
C CYS A 9 -10.75 23.26 18.33
N LEU A 10 -11.64 22.43 18.84
CA LEU A 10 -12.90 22.13 18.15
C LEU A 10 -13.95 23.23 18.23
N SER A 11 -13.77 24.19 19.14
CA SER A 11 -14.69 25.31 19.29
C SER A 11 -14.31 26.52 18.42
N CYS A 12 -13.02 26.68 18.08
CA CYS A 12 -12.56 27.87 17.35
C CYS A 12 -11.43 27.61 16.34
N SER A 13 -11.07 26.33 16.12
CA SER A 13 -10.02 25.85 15.20
C SER A 13 -8.60 26.36 15.46
N SER A 14 -8.35 26.99 16.62
CA SER A 14 -7.01 27.44 17.03
C SER A 14 -6.09 26.27 17.36
N ASP A 15 -4.85 26.31 16.93
CA ASP A 15 -3.78 25.36 17.27
C ASP A 15 -3.13 25.62 18.64
N ALA A 16 -3.46 26.74 19.28
CA ALA A 16 -2.99 27.09 20.62
C ALA A 16 -3.71 26.26 21.71
N LEU A 17 -3.23 25.04 21.91
CA LEU A 17 -3.72 24.09 22.90
C LEU A 17 -2.68 23.86 24.01
N GLU A 18 -3.15 23.81 25.26
CA GLU A 18 -2.33 23.63 26.45
C GLU A 18 -2.85 22.45 27.27
N ASP A 19 -1.98 21.48 27.55
CA ASP A 19 -2.28 20.38 28.46
C ASP A 19 -2.39 20.91 29.89
N ILE A 20 -3.50 20.63 30.56
CA ILE A 20 -3.77 21.13 31.92
C ILE A 20 -3.88 20.03 32.97
N VAL A 21 -4.14 18.79 32.56
CA VAL A 21 -4.11 17.62 33.45
C VAL A 21 -3.91 16.35 32.65
N TYR A 22 -3.10 15.44 33.17
CA TYR A 22 -2.90 14.11 32.60
C TYR A 22 -2.97 13.04 33.69
N ILE A 23 -3.79 12.02 33.45
CA ILE A 23 -4.08 10.97 34.43
C ILE A 23 -3.93 9.63 33.74
N SER A 24 -3.05 8.78 34.26
CA SER A 24 -2.93 7.40 33.84
C SER A 24 -3.32 6.47 34.99
N ARG A 25 -4.02 5.38 34.65
CA ARG A 25 -4.17 4.24 35.56
C ARG A 25 -3.48 3.05 34.91
N GLU A 26 -2.31 2.69 35.43
CA GLU A 26 -1.57 1.52 34.93
C GLU A 26 -2.33 0.23 35.27
N GLY A 27 -2.62 -0.58 34.24
CA GLY A 27 -3.05 -1.96 34.40
C GLY A 27 -1.86 -2.90 34.58
N VAL A 28 -2.09 -4.07 35.19
CA VAL A 28 -1.07 -5.14 35.25
C VAL A 28 -0.71 -5.58 33.82
N PRO A 29 0.57 -5.77 33.44
CA PRO A 29 0.96 -6.19 32.09
C PRO A 29 0.41 -7.58 31.69
N HIS A 30 0.24 -7.79 30.38
CA HIS A 30 -0.20 -9.07 29.81
C HIS A 30 0.66 -10.25 30.31
N GLY A 31 0.03 -11.28 30.89
CA GLY A 31 0.68 -12.54 31.30
C GLY A 31 1.02 -12.70 32.79
N GLN A 32 0.70 -11.72 33.64
CA GLN A 32 0.82 -11.83 35.10
C GLN A 32 -0.47 -12.39 35.75
N GLU A 33 -0.34 -13.10 36.88
CA GLU A 33 -1.42 -13.90 37.49
C GLU A 33 -2.61 -13.08 38.02
N GLU A 34 -2.43 -11.76 38.21
CA GLU A 34 -3.46 -10.82 38.71
C GLU A 34 -4.05 -9.90 37.62
N HIS A 35 -3.82 -10.20 36.34
CA HIS A 35 -4.28 -9.40 35.20
C HIS A 35 -5.82 -9.26 35.13
N ARG A 36 -6.36 -8.17 35.69
CA ARG A 36 -7.81 -7.89 35.79
C ARG A 36 -8.21 -6.42 35.56
N ILE A 37 -7.37 -5.57 34.96
CA ILE A 37 -7.67 -4.14 34.85
C ILE A 37 -7.53 -3.63 33.41
N THR A 38 -8.49 -2.78 33.03
CA THR A 38 -8.55 -1.86 31.90
C THR A 38 -7.45 -0.79 31.97
N TYR A 39 -6.73 -0.54 30.87
CA TYR A 39 -5.86 0.64 30.77
C TYR A 39 -6.73 1.85 30.48
N SER A 40 -6.82 2.80 31.42
CA SER A 40 -7.55 4.04 31.18
C SER A 40 -6.66 5.26 31.37
N THR A 41 -6.75 6.19 30.43
CA THR A 41 -6.01 7.46 30.43
C THR A 41 -6.99 8.60 30.21
N VAL A 42 -6.91 9.65 31.02
CA VAL A 42 -7.69 10.88 30.84
C VAL A 42 -6.74 12.05 30.66
N ALA A 43 -6.91 12.80 29.57
CA ALA A 43 -6.16 14.01 29.27
C ALA A 43 -7.13 15.22 29.18
N GLY A 44 -6.78 16.33 29.82
CA GLY A 44 -7.51 17.59 29.73
C GLY A 44 -6.68 18.63 28.98
N VAL A 45 -7.25 19.19 27.92
CA VAL A 45 -6.60 20.19 27.06
C VAL A 45 -7.43 21.48 27.02
N ARG A 46 -6.77 22.62 27.21
CA ARG A 46 -7.36 23.95 27.16
C ARG A 46 -6.98 24.65 25.86
N CYS A 47 -7.96 25.25 25.19
CA CYS A 47 -7.68 26.20 24.11
C CYS A 47 -7.33 27.58 24.68
N GLU A 48 -6.17 28.11 24.34
CA GLU A 48 -5.75 29.45 24.79
C GLU A 48 -6.61 30.56 24.17
N SER A 49 -7.12 30.35 22.95
CA SER A 49 -7.87 31.36 22.20
C SER A 49 -9.33 31.51 22.65
N CYS A 50 -10.07 30.41 22.82
CA CYS A 50 -11.49 30.47 23.23
C CYS A 50 -11.75 30.00 24.67
N ARG A 51 -10.71 29.53 25.38
CA ARG A 51 -10.77 29.01 26.75
C ARG A 51 -11.64 27.77 26.95
N ALA A 52 -12.11 27.13 25.87
CA ALA A 52 -12.78 25.84 25.95
C ALA A 52 -11.81 24.77 26.48
N VAL A 53 -12.31 23.90 27.36
CA VAL A 53 -11.56 22.77 27.93
C VAL A 53 -12.20 21.47 27.53
N PHE A 54 -11.39 20.61 26.92
CA PHE A 54 -11.80 19.30 26.43
C PHE A 54 -11.13 18.22 27.26
N PHE A 55 -11.92 17.26 27.72
CA PHE A 55 -11.40 16.02 28.28
C PHE A 55 -11.51 14.91 27.25
N GLU A 56 -10.41 14.19 27.07
CA GLU A 56 -10.35 12.95 26.30
C GLU A 56 -10.06 11.79 27.25
N SER A 57 -10.90 10.78 27.22
CA SER A 57 -10.69 9.52 27.97
C SER A 57 -10.47 8.39 26.98
N TYR A 58 -9.40 7.65 27.17
CA TYR A 58 -9.06 6.43 26.47
C TYR A 58 -9.20 5.25 27.43
N ASP A 59 -9.85 4.17 27.01
CA ASP A 59 -9.93 2.93 27.78
C ASP A 59 -9.67 1.71 26.88
N HIS A 60 -8.93 0.71 27.39
CA HIS A 60 -8.58 -0.53 26.70
C HIS A 60 -8.67 -1.74 27.66
N ASP A 61 -9.54 -2.70 27.36
CA ASP A 61 -9.65 -3.95 28.10
C ASP A 61 -8.94 -5.12 27.39
N CYS A 62 -7.96 -5.73 28.07
CA CYS A 62 -7.17 -6.83 27.51
C CYS A 62 -7.87 -8.21 27.70
N PHE A 63 -9.04 -8.42 27.08
CA PHE A 63 -9.69 -9.75 27.04
C PHE A 63 -9.25 -10.59 25.82
N GLN A 64 -9.29 -11.91 25.97
CA GLN A 64 -8.52 -12.89 25.18
C GLN A 64 -9.07 -13.21 23.76
N TYR A 65 -9.84 -12.30 23.16
CA TYR A 65 -10.33 -12.43 21.79
C TYR A 65 -10.08 -11.13 21.04
N ASP A 66 -9.59 -11.22 19.80
CA ASP A 66 -9.43 -10.10 18.85
C ASP A 66 -10.67 -9.20 18.85
N GLU A 67 -10.59 -8.03 19.50
CA GLU A 67 -11.56 -6.95 19.33
C GLU A 67 -10.81 -5.65 18.94
N PRO A 68 -11.23 -4.94 17.88
CA PRO A 68 -10.52 -3.78 17.32
C PRO A 68 -10.85 -2.44 18.01
N TRP A 69 -11.30 -2.44 19.27
CA TRP A 69 -11.91 -1.24 19.85
C TRP A 69 -11.02 -0.52 20.87
N ASN A 70 -10.23 0.44 20.38
CA ASN A 70 -9.82 1.57 21.21
C ASN A 70 -11.02 2.50 21.38
N MET A 71 -11.55 2.65 22.59
CA MET A 71 -12.67 3.56 22.85
C MET A 71 -12.16 4.91 23.35
N ALA A 72 -12.46 5.97 22.59
CA ALA A 72 -12.22 7.35 23.00
C ALA A 72 -13.55 8.05 23.28
N TRP A 73 -13.63 8.77 24.40
CA TRP A 73 -14.78 9.59 24.79
C TRP A 73 -14.34 11.02 25.05
N TYR A 74 -15.22 11.96 24.72
CA TYR A 74 -14.93 13.38 24.84
C TYR A 74 -15.99 14.12 25.66
N ALA A 75 -15.54 15.03 26.52
CA ALA A 75 -16.40 15.91 27.31
C ALA A 75 -15.92 17.37 27.24
N LEU A 76 -16.87 18.30 27.30
CA LEU A 76 -16.65 19.74 27.40
C LEU A 76 -16.94 20.20 28.82
N LEU A 77 -16.01 20.90 29.45
CA LEU A 77 -16.21 21.47 30.78
C LEU A 77 -16.90 22.84 30.69
N GLU A 78 -18.05 22.99 31.35
CA GLU A 78 -18.79 24.26 31.42
C GLU A 78 -18.18 25.25 32.43
N ASP A 79 -17.74 24.75 33.60
CA ASP A 79 -17.22 25.58 34.70
C ASP A 79 -15.73 25.31 34.94
N PHE A 80 -14.89 26.01 34.17
CA PHE A 80 -13.43 25.88 34.25
C PHE A 80 -12.84 26.44 35.54
N ALA A 81 -13.42 27.49 36.13
CA ALA A 81 -12.83 28.18 37.28
C ALA A 81 -12.72 27.27 38.51
N ALA A 82 -13.70 26.39 38.71
CA ALA A 82 -13.67 25.38 39.76
C ALA A 82 -12.51 24.38 39.59
N LEU A 83 -12.24 23.92 38.36
CA LEU A 83 -11.13 23.02 38.07
C LEU A 83 -9.78 23.73 38.18
N GLU A 84 -9.66 24.95 37.66
CA GLU A 84 -8.43 25.75 37.69
C GLU A 84 -7.95 26.01 39.13
N ASN A 85 -8.87 26.36 40.03
CA ASN A 85 -8.55 26.54 41.45
C ASN A 85 -8.05 25.25 42.11
N ALA A 86 -8.61 24.09 41.74
CA ALA A 86 -8.17 22.81 42.26
C ALA A 86 -6.79 22.41 41.71
N LEU A 87 -6.53 22.64 40.42
CA LEU A 87 -5.23 22.38 39.78
C LEU A 87 -4.10 23.21 40.41
N GLN A 88 -4.37 24.44 40.85
CA GLN A 88 -3.38 25.27 41.56
C GLN A 88 -2.93 24.67 42.90
N LEU A 89 -3.73 23.78 43.50
CA LEU A 89 -3.39 23.07 44.73
C LEU A 89 -2.67 21.73 44.47
N CYS A 90 -2.60 21.30 43.20
CA CYS A 90 -1.91 20.09 42.81
C CYS A 90 -0.38 20.33 42.73
N PRO A 91 0.45 19.47 43.34
CA PRO A 91 1.91 19.63 43.29
C PRO A 91 2.50 19.39 41.90
N ASP A 92 1.87 18.53 41.08
CA ASP A 92 2.29 18.24 39.70
C ASP A 92 1.07 17.74 38.88
N ALA A 93 0.44 18.65 38.14
CA ALA A 93 -0.83 18.41 37.45
C ALA A 93 -0.69 17.51 36.21
N LEU A 94 0.49 17.49 35.59
CA LEU A 94 0.77 16.75 34.35
C LEU A 94 1.49 15.43 34.61
N ASP A 95 1.99 15.19 35.83
CA ASP A 95 2.54 13.89 36.20
C ASP A 95 1.41 12.86 36.34
N PRO A 96 1.37 11.83 35.45
CA PRO A 96 0.34 10.79 35.51
C PRO A 96 0.39 9.97 36.81
N THR A 97 1.52 9.98 37.51
CA THR A 97 1.73 9.24 38.76
C THR A 97 1.29 10.02 40.00
N CYS A 98 0.79 11.26 39.84
CA CYS A 98 0.37 12.08 40.96
C CYS A 98 -0.82 11.45 41.72
N GLU A 99 -0.65 11.25 43.03
CA GLU A 99 -1.64 10.65 43.95
C GLU A 99 -2.37 11.71 44.80
N CYS A 100 -2.36 12.98 44.40
CA CYS A 100 -3.06 14.02 45.16
C CYS A 100 -4.59 13.81 45.12
N GLU A 101 -5.31 14.40 46.09
CA GLU A 101 -6.76 14.25 46.25
C GLU A 101 -7.54 14.63 44.97
N LEU A 102 -7.04 15.61 44.19
CA LEU A 102 -7.62 15.98 42.90
C LEU A 102 -7.50 14.86 41.87
N HIS A 103 -6.31 14.30 41.66
CA HIS A 103 -6.09 13.20 40.72
C HIS A 103 -6.82 11.92 41.15
N GLU A 104 -6.90 11.64 42.44
CA GLU A 104 -7.69 10.54 42.99
C GLU A 104 -9.18 10.71 42.65
N LYS A 105 -9.77 11.88 42.96
CA LYS A 105 -11.17 12.19 42.63
C LYS A 105 -11.44 12.17 41.12
N LEU A 106 -10.52 12.67 40.31
CA LEU A 106 -10.64 12.65 38.84
C LEU A 106 -10.59 11.22 38.28
N ARG A 107 -9.77 10.33 38.86
CA ARG A 107 -9.76 8.89 38.52
C ARG A 107 -11.08 8.20 38.86
N GLU A 108 -11.68 8.56 39.99
CA GLU A 108 -12.98 8.01 40.42
C GLU A 108 -14.18 8.60 39.65
N SER A 109 -14.09 9.85 39.22
CA SER A 109 -15.17 10.60 38.56
C SER A 109 -15.30 10.34 37.06
N ASN A 110 -14.77 9.21 36.55
CA ASN A 110 -14.49 8.93 35.13
C ASN A 110 -15.48 9.63 34.15
N PRO A 111 -15.05 10.71 33.47
CA PRO A 111 -15.90 11.45 32.53
C PRO A 111 -16.22 10.65 31.25
N GLY A 112 -15.61 9.48 31.04
CA GLY A 112 -15.79 8.65 29.85
C GLY A 112 -17.19 8.06 29.67
N TYR A 113 -18.02 7.94 30.72
CA TYR A 113 -19.34 7.30 30.61
C TYR A 113 -20.45 8.19 30.03
N TRP A 114 -20.12 9.41 29.59
CA TRP A 114 -21.12 10.42 29.27
C TRP A 114 -21.32 10.69 27.76
N GLY A 115 -20.52 10.11 26.85
CA GLY A 115 -20.61 10.30 25.38
C GLY A 115 -20.65 8.99 24.54
N GLN A 116 -20.90 9.08 23.23
CA GLN A 116 -20.93 7.91 22.31
C GLN A 116 -19.53 7.39 21.93
N ARG A 117 -19.45 6.09 21.60
CA ARG A 117 -18.25 5.38 21.10
C ARG A 117 -17.74 5.98 19.78
N ALA A 118 -16.48 6.39 19.72
CA ALA A 118 -15.75 6.53 18.47
C ALA A 118 -14.94 5.25 18.23
N ASN A 119 -15.36 4.45 17.25
CA ASN A 119 -14.57 3.33 16.78
C ASN A 119 -13.59 3.83 15.71
N TYR A 120 -12.31 3.46 15.79
CA TYR A 120 -11.34 3.75 14.73
C TYR A 120 -11.67 2.90 13.49
N SER A 121 -12.65 3.33 12.71
CA SER A 121 -12.90 2.88 11.35
C SER A 121 -13.64 3.99 10.62
N PHE A 122 -12.93 4.62 9.68
CA PHE A 122 -13.44 5.32 8.49
C PHE A 122 -14.84 5.96 8.51
N TYR A 123 -14.86 7.26 8.17
CA TYR A 123 -15.97 8.12 7.70
C TYR A 123 -16.78 8.96 8.72
N ILE A 124 -16.72 10.28 8.47
CA ILE A 124 -17.76 11.34 8.51
C ILE A 124 -18.78 11.33 9.67
N GLY A 125 -18.78 12.43 10.44
CA GLY A 125 -19.96 12.88 11.18
C GLY A 125 -19.64 13.38 12.59
N SER A 126 -19.97 14.65 12.86
CA SER A 126 -19.98 15.34 14.16
C SER A 126 -19.74 14.47 15.40
N VAL A 127 -18.57 14.59 16.03
CA VAL A 127 -18.35 14.02 17.37
C VAL A 127 -19.29 14.73 18.35
N ARG A 128 -20.13 13.97 19.04
CA ARG A 128 -21.00 14.49 20.11
C ARG A 128 -20.22 14.52 21.43
N TYR A 129 -20.25 15.65 22.12
CA TYR A 129 -19.62 15.84 23.43
C TYR A 129 -20.70 15.88 24.51
N ALA A 130 -20.39 15.37 25.69
CA ALA A 130 -21.18 15.67 26.88
C ALA A 130 -20.71 16.99 27.49
N THR A 131 -21.65 17.83 27.91
CA THR A 131 -21.31 18.99 28.75
C THR A 131 -21.33 18.55 30.20
N ILE A 132 -20.22 18.77 30.91
CA ILE A 132 -20.03 18.42 32.31
C ILE A 132 -19.75 19.66 33.16
N ARG A 133 -20.15 19.63 34.43
CA ARG A 133 -19.85 20.66 35.44
C ARG A 133 -18.93 20.10 36.51
N ALA A 134 -17.95 20.89 36.94
CA ALA A 134 -17.18 20.61 38.15
C ALA A 134 -18.00 21.00 39.39
N VAL A 135 -18.23 20.06 40.30
CA VAL A 135 -18.96 20.31 41.56
C VAL A 135 -17.96 20.55 42.69
N THR A 136 -18.13 21.64 43.44
CA THR A 136 -17.30 22.01 44.59
C THR A 136 -18.11 22.05 45.89
N GLU A 137 -17.48 21.80 47.04
CA GLU A 137 -18.13 22.01 48.33
C GLU A 137 -18.40 23.51 48.60
N PRO A 138 -19.60 23.89 49.08
CA PRO A 138 -19.94 25.30 49.32
C PRO A 138 -19.07 25.99 50.38
N GLU A 139 -18.54 25.25 51.35
CA GLU A 139 -17.88 25.83 52.51
C GLU A 139 -16.37 26.04 52.31
N HIS A 140 -15.74 25.38 51.32
CA HIS A 140 -14.29 25.41 51.13
C HIS A 140 -13.83 25.53 49.66
N GLY A 141 -14.75 25.49 48.68
CA GLY A 141 -14.41 25.63 47.26
C GLY A 141 -13.59 24.47 46.67
N THR A 142 -13.41 23.39 47.42
CA THR A 142 -12.66 22.20 47.01
C THR A 142 -13.45 21.38 45.99
N PHE A 143 -12.77 20.96 44.92
CA PHE A 143 -13.32 20.07 43.89
C PHE A 143 -13.75 18.73 44.49
N THR A 144 -14.93 18.24 44.08
CA THR A 144 -15.50 16.97 44.56
C THR A 144 -15.61 15.94 43.44
N HIS A 145 -16.34 16.25 42.37
CA HIS A 145 -16.57 15.35 41.25
C HIS A 145 -17.12 16.13 40.04
N PHE A 146 -17.28 15.45 38.90
CA PHE A 146 -18.01 15.98 37.74
C PHE A 146 -19.45 15.47 37.69
N GLU A 147 -20.38 16.34 37.34
CA GLU A 147 -21.76 15.96 37.01
C GLU A 147 -22.07 16.28 35.54
N ARG A 148 -22.82 15.40 34.86
CA ARG A 148 -23.29 15.66 33.49
C ARG A 148 -24.49 16.60 33.53
N ILE A 149 -24.45 17.62 32.69
CA ILE A 149 -25.48 18.67 32.65
C ILE A 149 -26.49 18.36 31.54
N GLU A 150 -26.05 18.23 30.27
CA GLU A 150 -26.91 17.98 29.10
C GLU A 150 -26.18 17.25 27.96
N GLU A 151 -26.94 16.76 26.98
CA GLU A 151 -26.47 16.16 25.73
C GLU A 151 -26.68 17.20 24.61
N VAL A 152 -25.61 17.82 24.11
CA VAL A 152 -25.72 18.82 23.04
C VAL A 152 -25.74 18.10 21.69
N ASP A 153 -26.83 18.26 20.93
CA ASP A 153 -26.89 17.90 19.50
C ASP A 153 -26.08 18.96 18.72
N PRO A 154 -25.07 18.60 17.92
CA PRO A 154 -24.24 19.59 17.26
C PRO A 154 -24.98 20.18 16.06
N LEU A 155 -25.87 21.12 16.34
CA LEU A 155 -26.54 22.00 15.37
C LEU A 155 -26.71 23.38 16.03
N ASP A 156 -25.62 24.09 16.33
CA ASP A 156 -25.63 25.58 16.30
C ASP A 156 -24.27 26.27 16.54
N ILE A 157 -23.16 25.78 15.96
CA ILE A 157 -21.92 26.59 15.96
C ILE A 157 -21.23 26.51 14.60
N HIS A 158 -21.83 27.20 13.62
CA HIS A 158 -21.21 28.19 12.74
C HIS A 158 -22.14 28.42 11.55
N THR A 159 -22.53 29.68 11.39
CA THR A 159 -23.32 30.20 10.28
C THR A 159 -22.58 29.94 8.96
N PRO A 160 -23.18 29.24 7.97
CA PRO A 160 -22.62 29.16 6.62
C PRO A 160 -22.82 30.52 5.94
N GLY A 161 -21.82 31.39 6.12
CA GLY A 161 -21.82 32.74 5.55
C GLY A 161 -20.44 33.28 5.18
N ALA A 162 -19.34 32.60 5.53
CA ALA A 162 -17.99 33.13 5.36
C ALA A 162 -17.24 32.64 4.10
N PHE A 163 -17.83 31.79 3.25
CA PHE A 163 -17.19 31.28 2.02
C PHE A 163 -17.79 31.83 0.72
N MET A 164 -18.52 32.95 0.74
CA MET A 164 -19.07 33.55 -0.49
C MET A 164 -18.08 34.43 -1.29
N ASP A 165 -16.77 34.42 -1.01
CA ASP A 165 -15.81 35.28 -1.73
C ASP A 165 -14.56 34.59 -2.30
N ARG A 166 -14.50 33.25 -2.30
CA ARG A 166 -13.57 32.51 -3.19
C ARG A 166 -14.35 32.03 -4.42
N ASP A 167 -13.80 32.24 -5.62
CA ASP A 167 -14.37 31.71 -6.86
C ASP A 167 -14.14 30.19 -6.91
N ALA A 168 -14.84 29.43 -6.07
CA ALA A 168 -14.72 27.97 -5.96
C ALA A 168 -14.93 27.28 -7.33
N PHE A 169 -15.68 27.93 -8.22
CA PHE A 169 -15.83 27.46 -9.59
C PHE A 169 -14.52 27.62 -10.41
N ALA A 170 -13.73 28.68 -10.17
CA ALA A 170 -12.39 28.80 -10.75
C ALA A 170 -11.42 27.72 -10.25
N GLU A 171 -11.49 27.35 -8.97
CA GLU A 171 -10.67 26.26 -8.42
C GLU A 171 -11.04 24.92 -9.07
N VAL A 172 -12.33 24.60 -9.21
CA VAL A 172 -12.78 23.43 -9.98
C VAL A 172 -12.30 23.49 -11.43
N ARG A 173 -12.36 24.65 -12.10
CA ARG A 173 -11.80 24.80 -13.46
C ARG A 173 -10.29 24.51 -13.48
N SER A 174 -9.56 24.92 -12.46
CA SER A 174 -8.11 24.66 -12.34
C SER A 174 -7.81 23.17 -12.27
N TYR A 175 -8.55 22.41 -11.45
CA TYR A 175 -8.42 20.95 -11.39
C TYR A 175 -8.79 20.29 -12.72
N MET A 176 -9.95 20.63 -13.28
CA MET A 176 -10.45 20.00 -14.52
C MET A 176 -9.55 20.25 -15.74
N ASN A 177 -8.75 21.31 -15.76
CA ASN A 177 -7.83 21.58 -16.87
C ASN A 177 -6.49 20.81 -16.77
N ARG A 178 -6.24 20.07 -15.68
CA ARG A 178 -5.03 19.26 -15.54
C ARG A 178 -5.15 17.99 -16.39
N PRO A 179 -4.06 17.47 -16.98
CA PRO A 179 -4.13 16.24 -17.77
C PRO A 179 -4.42 14.99 -16.93
N LYS A 180 -4.02 14.98 -15.65
CA LYS A 180 -4.34 13.95 -14.65
C LYS A 180 -4.46 14.59 -13.26
N LEU A 181 -5.26 13.96 -12.40
CA LEU A 181 -5.46 14.36 -11.01
C LEU A 181 -4.76 13.36 -10.08
N SER A 182 -3.97 13.86 -9.11
CA SER A 182 -3.38 13.07 -8.04
C SER A 182 -4.44 12.63 -7.01
N ALA A 183 -4.10 11.72 -6.09
CA ALA A 183 -5.00 11.33 -5.00
C ALA A 183 -5.37 12.52 -4.09
N LEU A 184 -4.43 13.45 -3.87
CA LEU A 184 -4.67 14.67 -3.11
C LEU A 184 -5.53 15.68 -3.89
N ASP A 185 -5.31 15.80 -5.20
CA ASP A 185 -6.18 16.61 -6.06
C ASP A 185 -7.63 16.10 -6.01
N TRP A 186 -7.82 14.77 -5.99
CA TRP A 186 -9.13 14.15 -5.82
C TRP A 186 -9.75 14.44 -4.46
N TYR A 187 -8.95 14.42 -3.39
CA TYR A 187 -9.41 14.75 -2.05
C TYR A 187 -9.89 16.21 -1.96
N ALA A 188 -9.09 17.15 -2.47
CA ALA A 188 -9.43 18.57 -2.48
C ALA A 188 -10.63 18.88 -3.39
N LEU A 189 -10.66 18.30 -4.60
CA LEU A 189 -11.80 18.41 -5.51
C LEU A 189 -13.08 17.87 -4.86
N LYS A 190 -12.98 16.77 -4.09
CA LYS A 190 -14.14 16.18 -3.42
C LYS A 190 -14.76 17.12 -2.41
N GLN A 191 -13.94 17.78 -1.58
CA GLN A 191 -14.42 18.75 -0.61
C GLN A 191 -15.10 19.93 -1.30
N LEU A 192 -14.47 20.48 -2.35
CA LEU A 192 -15.04 21.61 -3.11
C LEU A 192 -16.40 21.29 -3.73
N LEU A 193 -16.58 20.09 -4.27
CA LEU A 193 -17.85 19.68 -4.88
C LEU A 193 -18.94 19.46 -3.82
N VAL A 194 -18.58 18.87 -2.67
CA VAL A 194 -19.50 18.69 -1.52
C VAL A 194 -19.96 20.04 -1.00
N GLU A 195 -19.02 20.96 -0.73
CA GLU A 195 -19.32 22.30 -0.24
C GLU A 195 -20.18 23.09 -1.23
N ALA A 196 -19.87 23.01 -2.53
CA ALA A 196 -20.63 23.71 -3.57
C ALA A 196 -22.07 23.18 -3.70
N HIS A 197 -22.25 21.86 -3.60
CA HIS A 197 -23.58 21.25 -3.62
C HIS A 197 -24.37 21.62 -2.36
N GLN A 198 -23.78 21.50 -1.17
CA GLN A 198 -24.42 21.85 0.10
C GLN A 198 -24.79 23.34 0.16
N ALA A 199 -23.93 24.22 -0.36
CA ALA A 199 -24.17 25.66 -0.36
C ALA A 199 -25.32 26.07 -1.29
N ASN A 200 -25.41 25.46 -2.49
CA ASN A 200 -26.49 25.75 -3.44
C ASN A 200 -26.72 24.60 -4.43
N PRO A 201 -27.58 23.62 -4.08
CA PRO A 201 -27.83 22.44 -4.92
C PRO A 201 -28.38 22.81 -6.31
N ALA A 202 -29.20 23.86 -6.41
CA ALA A 202 -29.79 24.31 -7.67
C ALA A 202 -28.74 24.92 -8.61
N ARG A 203 -27.80 25.71 -8.08
CA ARG A 203 -26.68 26.26 -8.85
C ARG A 203 -25.70 25.18 -9.26
N TYR A 204 -25.41 24.23 -8.36
CA TYR A 204 -24.57 23.07 -8.67
C TYR A 204 -25.15 22.27 -9.84
N ALA A 205 -26.43 21.92 -9.78
CA ALA A 205 -27.12 21.19 -10.83
C ALA A 205 -27.19 21.95 -12.17
N ALA A 206 -27.35 23.28 -12.15
CA ALA A 206 -27.52 24.09 -13.36
C ALA A 206 -26.20 24.54 -14.02
N GLN A 207 -25.12 24.74 -13.25
CA GLN A 207 -23.87 25.34 -13.74
C GLN A 207 -22.66 24.42 -13.61
N TRP A 208 -22.53 23.73 -12.47
CA TRP A 208 -21.34 22.92 -12.18
C TRP A 208 -21.43 21.56 -12.85
N ARG A 209 -22.59 20.91 -12.75
CA ARG A 209 -22.83 19.61 -13.34
C ARG A 209 -22.57 19.57 -14.86
N PRO A 210 -23.13 20.48 -15.70
CA PRO A 210 -22.84 20.49 -17.14
C PRO A 210 -21.39 20.81 -17.49
N TYR A 211 -20.66 21.48 -16.59
CA TYR A 211 -19.23 21.74 -16.78
C TYR A 211 -18.40 20.49 -16.50
N LEU A 212 -18.66 19.80 -15.39
CA LEU A 212 -18.01 18.53 -15.03
C LEU A 212 -18.31 17.41 -16.05
N ASP A 213 -19.49 17.44 -16.70
CA ASP A 213 -19.84 16.59 -17.84
C ASP A 213 -18.79 16.65 -18.98
N GLY A 214 -18.08 17.77 -19.15
CA GLY A 214 -17.02 17.93 -20.15
C GLY A 214 -15.71 17.20 -19.80
N PHE A 215 -15.56 16.75 -18.56
CA PHE A 215 -14.30 16.20 -18.01
C PHE A 215 -14.47 14.78 -17.45
N ARG A 216 -15.42 14.01 -18.01
CA ARG A 216 -15.73 12.62 -17.57
C ARG A 216 -14.52 11.72 -17.41
N HIS A 217 -13.52 11.86 -18.29
CA HIS A 217 -12.29 11.07 -18.28
C HIS A 217 -11.54 11.11 -16.95
N HIS A 218 -11.57 12.23 -16.22
CA HIS A 218 -10.98 12.29 -14.87
C HIS A 218 -11.70 11.36 -13.90
N PHE A 219 -13.02 11.45 -13.85
CA PHE A 219 -13.85 10.62 -12.95
C PHE A 219 -13.79 9.14 -13.34
N GLU A 220 -13.86 8.83 -14.64
CA GLU A 220 -13.77 7.46 -15.12
C GLU A 220 -12.41 6.81 -14.77
N GLU A 221 -11.27 7.49 -14.98
CA GLU A 221 -9.95 6.91 -14.65
C GLU A 221 -9.74 6.67 -13.15
N HIS A 222 -10.28 7.53 -12.28
CA HIS A 222 -10.12 7.41 -10.83
C HIS A 222 -11.00 6.29 -10.23
N PHE A 223 -12.25 6.18 -10.71
CA PHE A 223 -13.22 5.23 -10.16
C PHE A 223 -13.27 3.88 -10.92
N ASP A 224 -12.74 3.77 -12.14
CA ASP A 224 -12.61 2.47 -12.84
C ASP A 224 -11.59 1.54 -12.18
N LYS A 225 -10.59 2.09 -11.46
CA LYS A 225 -9.57 1.28 -10.74
C LYS A 225 -9.96 0.97 -9.30
N ASN A 226 -10.79 1.81 -8.71
CA ASN A 226 -11.25 1.72 -7.32
C ASN A 226 -12.74 2.01 -7.33
N PHE A 227 -13.58 0.99 -7.51
CA PHE A 227 -15.00 1.19 -7.26
C PHE A 227 -15.18 1.71 -5.83
N LEU A 228 -16.03 2.72 -5.64
CA LEU A 228 -16.43 3.12 -4.29
C LEU A 228 -17.15 1.94 -3.64
N ASP A 229 -16.52 1.38 -2.61
CA ASP A 229 -17.06 0.31 -1.80
C ASP A 229 -18.14 0.91 -0.89
N ILE A 230 -19.40 0.87 -1.34
CA ILE A 230 -20.52 1.47 -0.63
C ILE A 230 -21.38 0.36 -0.06
N THR A 231 -21.34 0.23 1.27
CA THR A 231 -22.10 -0.79 2.02
C THR A 231 -23.61 -0.47 2.09
N TYR A 232 -24.04 0.76 1.71
CA TYR A 232 -25.45 1.20 1.76
C TYR A 232 -25.89 2.05 0.54
N LEU A 233 -26.84 1.53 -0.25
CA LEU A 233 -27.38 2.18 -1.47
C LEU A 233 -28.01 3.59 -1.32
N PRO A 234 -28.57 4.00 -0.15
CA PRO A 234 -29.04 5.36 0.07
C PRO A 234 -27.95 6.45 -0.01
N ASP A 235 -26.72 6.15 0.43
CA ASP A 235 -25.58 7.10 0.41
C ASP A 235 -25.07 7.36 -1.02
N VAL A 236 -25.38 6.43 -1.92
CA VAL A 236 -25.09 6.53 -3.36
C VAL A 236 -25.85 7.71 -3.99
N LYS A 237 -27.05 8.04 -3.51
CA LYS A 237 -27.84 9.14 -4.09
C LYS A 237 -27.15 10.50 -3.89
N GLU A 238 -26.66 10.77 -2.67
CA GLU A 238 -25.95 12.00 -2.34
C GLU A 238 -24.60 12.08 -3.08
N LEU A 239 -23.89 10.95 -3.16
CA LEU A 239 -22.65 10.84 -3.95
C LEU A 239 -22.88 11.06 -5.45
N LEU A 240 -24.02 10.67 -6.03
CA LEU A 240 -24.28 10.86 -7.46
C LEU A 240 -24.88 12.21 -7.81
N GLU A 241 -25.52 12.87 -6.85
CA GLU A 241 -25.83 14.29 -6.97
C GLU A 241 -24.54 15.11 -7.11
N LEU A 242 -23.44 14.64 -6.49
CA LEU A 242 -22.10 15.17 -6.66
C LEU A 242 -21.38 14.65 -7.91
N TYR A 243 -21.45 13.35 -8.20
CA TYR A 243 -20.67 12.64 -9.23
C TYR A 243 -21.53 11.77 -10.17
N PRO A 244 -22.27 12.35 -11.12
CA PRO A 244 -23.27 11.62 -11.91
C PRO A 244 -22.72 10.58 -12.90
N PHE A 245 -21.40 10.39 -13.00
CA PHE A 245 -20.75 9.42 -13.90
C PHE A 245 -20.05 8.28 -13.16
N VAL A 246 -20.06 8.30 -11.82
CA VAL A 246 -19.40 7.28 -11.02
C VAL A 246 -20.29 6.05 -10.96
N LEU A 247 -19.74 4.93 -11.40
CA LEU A 247 -20.34 3.64 -11.16
C LEU A 247 -19.80 3.07 -9.85
N VAL A 248 -20.68 2.47 -9.07
CA VAL A 248 -20.33 1.93 -7.75
C VAL A 248 -20.20 0.40 -7.82
N ARG A 249 -19.38 -0.16 -6.94
CA ARG A 249 -19.39 -1.59 -6.64
C ARG A 249 -20.48 -1.81 -5.60
N SER A 250 -21.37 -2.74 -5.89
CA SER A 250 -22.40 -3.16 -4.96
C SER A 250 -22.18 -4.62 -4.63
N GLU A 251 -21.91 -4.89 -3.36
CA GLU A 251 -21.73 -6.23 -2.83
C GLU A 251 -22.97 -6.66 -2.04
N PHE A 252 -23.49 -7.84 -2.35
CA PHE A 252 -24.64 -8.40 -1.65
C PHE A 252 -24.34 -9.79 -1.11
N THR A 253 -24.39 -9.90 0.22
CA THR A 253 -24.43 -11.20 0.89
C THR A 253 -25.88 -11.67 1.03
N LEU A 254 -26.28 -12.61 0.18
CA LEU A 254 -27.68 -13.02 0.03
C LEU A 254 -27.96 -14.35 0.73
N SER A 255 -28.58 -14.26 1.91
CA SER A 255 -29.31 -15.39 2.52
C SER A 255 -30.72 -15.56 1.93
N LYS A 256 -31.28 -14.51 1.31
CA LYS A 256 -32.61 -14.49 0.67
C LYS A 256 -32.60 -13.62 -0.59
N THR A 257 -33.05 -14.18 -1.72
CA THR A 257 -33.07 -13.51 -3.05
C THR A 257 -34.06 -12.34 -3.17
N ARG A 258 -34.94 -12.15 -2.17
CA ARG A 258 -35.88 -11.01 -2.15
C ARG A 258 -35.16 -9.66 -2.04
N ILE A 259 -34.02 -9.61 -1.37
CA ILE A 259 -33.24 -8.38 -1.23
C ILE A 259 -32.77 -7.91 -2.61
N LEU A 260 -32.17 -8.81 -3.38
CA LEU A 260 -31.75 -8.54 -4.76
C LEU A 260 -32.89 -8.01 -5.63
N TYR A 261 -34.08 -8.63 -5.58
CA TYR A 261 -35.22 -8.16 -6.39
C TYR A 261 -35.65 -6.74 -6.02
N ASN A 262 -35.70 -6.41 -4.74
CA ASN A 262 -36.06 -5.07 -4.29
C ASN A 262 -35.03 -4.03 -4.77
N GLU A 263 -33.74 -4.36 -4.74
CA GLU A 263 -32.69 -3.45 -5.18
C GLU A 263 -32.70 -3.25 -6.70
N LEU A 264 -32.90 -4.31 -7.48
CA LEU A 264 -33.02 -4.21 -8.94
C LEU A 264 -34.16 -3.31 -9.41
N GLU A 265 -35.24 -3.20 -8.62
CA GLU A 265 -36.38 -2.32 -8.91
C GLU A 265 -36.10 -0.85 -8.57
N ARG A 266 -35.10 -0.56 -7.72
CA ARG A 266 -34.75 0.82 -7.37
C ARG A 266 -34.05 1.49 -8.53
N GLU A 267 -34.46 2.73 -8.82
CA GLU A 267 -33.76 3.60 -9.78
C GLU A 267 -32.27 3.72 -9.44
N SER A 268 -31.93 3.63 -8.15
CA SER A 268 -30.55 3.73 -7.69
C SER A 268 -29.63 2.63 -8.19
N PHE A 269 -30.18 1.49 -8.60
CA PHE A 269 -29.40 0.41 -9.16
C PHE A 269 -28.79 0.76 -10.54
N ARG A 270 -29.30 1.80 -11.22
CA ARG A 270 -28.73 2.33 -12.47
C ARG A 270 -27.28 2.77 -12.35
N TRP A 271 -26.79 2.94 -11.14
CA TRP A 271 -25.47 3.46 -10.87
C TRP A 271 -24.48 2.38 -10.47
N VAL A 272 -24.93 1.12 -10.40
CA VAL A 272 -24.05 -0.02 -10.14
C VAL A 272 -23.32 -0.38 -11.44
N GLY A 273 -21.98 -0.38 -11.39
CA GLY A 273 -21.12 -0.84 -12.49
C GLY A 273 -20.52 -2.21 -12.24
N GLN A 274 -20.25 -2.55 -10.98
CA GLN A 274 -19.82 -3.87 -10.57
C GLN A 274 -20.81 -4.43 -9.56
N LEU A 275 -21.33 -5.63 -9.85
CA LEU A 275 -22.23 -6.33 -8.96
C LEU A 275 -21.54 -7.60 -8.45
N VAL A 276 -21.34 -7.71 -7.15
CA VAL A 276 -20.81 -8.91 -6.50
C VAL A 276 -21.91 -9.55 -5.67
N LEU A 277 -22.24 -10.82 -5.95
CA LEU A 277 -23.27 -11.57 -5.24
C LEU A 277 -22.66 -12.75 -4.49
N HIS A 278 -22.54 -12.65 -3.17
CA HIS A 278 -22.15 -13.76 -2.30
C HIS A 278 -23.41 -14.55 -1.90
N MET A 279 -23.48 -15.81 -2.30
CA MET A 279 -24.66 -16.64 -2.10
C MET A 279 -24.40 -17.79 -1.12
N HIS A 280 -24.89 -17.66 0.12
CA HIS A 280 -24.92 -18.78 1.07
C HIS A 280 -26.04 -19.79 0.80
N THR A 281 -26.90 -19.52 -0.19
CA THR A 281 -28.02 -20.38 -0.59
C THR A 281 -27.97 -20.66 -2.09
N LYS A 282 -28.75 -21.63 -2.58
CA LYS A 282 -28.76 -21.97 -4.00
C LYS A 282 -29.19 -20.76 -4.85
N LEU A 283 -28.33 -20.35 -5.80
CA LEU A 283 -28.65 -19.31 -6.77
C LEU A 283 -29.80 -19.78 -7.69
N PRO A 284 -30.97 -19.13 -7.68
CA PRO A 284 -32.05 -19.54 -8.56
C PRO A 284 -31.90 -18.89 -9.94
N ALA A 285 -32.23 -19.62 -11.01
CA ALA A 285 -32.33 -19.09 -12.37
C ALA A 285 -33.11 -17.76 -12.46
N LYS A 286 -34.14 -17.58 -11.63
CA LYS A 286 -34.94 -16.35 -11.59
C LYS A 286 -34.11 -15.12 -11.19
N ALA A 287 -33.14 -15.25 -10.28
CA ALA A 287 -32.26 -14.15 -9.88
C ALA A 287 -31.46 -13.64 -11.09
N ILE A 288 -30.87 -14.56 -11.85
CA ILE A 288 -30.11 -14.27 -13.07
C ILE A 288 -31.01 -13.55 -14.09
N THR A 289 -32.19 -14.08 -14.37
CA THR A 289 -33.12 -13.45 -15.32
C THR A 289 -33.63 -12.09 -14.85
N SER A 290 -33.78 -11.89 -13.54
CA SER A 290 -34.20 -10.59 -12.98
C SER A 290 -33.12 -9.53 -13.16
N ILE A 291 -31.83 -9.90 -13.04
CA ILE A 291 -30.72 -8.98 -13.30
C ILE A 291 -30.72 -8.58 -14.78
N SER A 292 -30.74 -9.57 -15.69
CA SER A 292 -30.66 -9.31 -17.14
C SER A 292 -31.85 -8.53 -17.71
N THR A 293 -33.04 -8.66 -17.09
CA THR A 293 -34.25 -7.96 -17.54
C THR A 293 -34.51 -6.64 -16.79
N SER A 294 -33.72 -6.32 -15.76
CA SER A 294 -33.92 -5.08 -15.01
C SER A 294 -33.59 -3.85 -15.87
N PRO A 295 -34.51 -2.88 -16.00
CA PRO A 295 -34.24 -1.62 -16.70
C PRO A 295 -33.21 -0.75 -15.96
N ASN A 296 -32.80 -1.15 -14.75
CA ASN A 296 -31.80 -0.47 -13.95
C ASN A 296 -30.43 -1.15 -14.01
N ALA A 297 -30.30 -2.35 -14.59
CA ALA A 297 -29.02 -3.06 -14.72
C ALA A 297 -28.19 -2.63 -15.96
N VAL A 298 -28.66 -1.61 -16.71
CA VAL A 298 -28.09 -1.22 -18.02
C VAL A 298 -26.65 -0.70 -17.98
N ASN A 299 -26.15 -0.34 -16.79
CA ASN A 299 -24.80 0.18 -16.60
C ASN A 299 -23.83 -0.84 -15.98
N LEU A 300 -24.28 -2.08 -15.73
CA LEU A 300 -23.39 -3.14 -15.25
C LEU A 300 -22.31 -3.42 -16.31
N ARG A 301 -21.06 -3.30 -15.87
CA ARG A 301 -19.83 -3.58 -16.60
C ARG A 301 -19.21 -4.90 -16.16
N GLU A 302 -19.36 -5.22 -14.88
CA GLU A 302 -18.85 -6.43 -14.25
C GLU A 302 -19.89 -7.09 -13.35
N ILE A 303 -19.96 -8.41 -13.43
CA ILE A 303 -20.77 -9.23 -12.53
C ILE A 303 -19.90 -10.36 -11.97
N GLU A 304 -19.85 -10.47 -10.65
CA GLU A 304 -19.28 -11.59 -9.93
C GLU A 304 -20.37 -12.34 -9.17
N LEU A 305 -20.42 -13.66 -9.40
CA LEU A 305 -21.29 -14.58 -8.70
C LEU A 305 -20.42 -15.49 -7.83
N ASP A 306 -20.33 -15.17 -6.55
CA ASP A 306 -19.57 -15.94 -5.58
C ASP A 306 -20.45 -16.96 -4.87
N LEU A 307 -20.19 -18.24 -5.20
CA LEU A 307 -20.91 -19.40 -4.69
C LEU A 307 -19.99 -20.29 -3.83
N SER A 308 -18.83 -19.79 -3.38
CA SER A 308 -17.83 -20.54 -2.61
C SER A 308 -18.37 -21.15 -1.31
N ASP A 309 -19.21 -20.40 -0.58
CA ASP A 309 -19.88 -20.86 0.66
C ASP A 309 -20.94 -21.94 0.42
N ASN A 310 -21.28 -22.19 -0.84
CA ASN A 310 -22.29 -23.15 -1.22
C ASN A 310 -21.70 -24.13 -2.24
N HIS A 311 -21.08 -25.21 -1.75
CA HIS A 311 -20.53 -26.33 -2.54
C HIS A 311 -21.58 -27.09 -3.39
N SER A 312 -22.78 -26.54 -3.59
CA SER A 312 -23.81 -27.12 -4.43
C SER A 312 -23.51 -26.87 -5.90
N VAL A 313 -23.56 -27.95 -6.66
CA VAL A 313 -23.57 -27.96 -8.13
C VAL A 313 -24.69 -27.04 -8.65
N LEU A 314 -24.36 -26.14 -9.59
CA LEU A 314 -25.32 -25.27 -10.26
C LEU A 314 -26.27 -26.11 -11.12
N ASP A 315 -27.58 -25.99 -10.88
CA ASP A 315 -28.55 -26.79 -11.63
C ASP A 315 -28.66 -26.36 -13.10
N GLU A 316 -29.16 -27.28 -13.94
CA GLU A 316 -29.27 -27.07 -15.39
C GLU A 316 -30.16 -25.86 -15.76
N ARG A 317 -31.15 -25.52 -14.92
CA ARG A 317 -31.99 -24.34 -15.15
C ARG A 317 -31.23 -23.04 -14.92
N THR A 318 -30.39 -23.02 -13.89
CA THR A 318 -29.57 -21.86 -13.53
C THR A 318 -28.44 -21.70 -14.53
N CYS A 319 -27.79 -22.79 -14.96
CA CYS A 319 -26.80 -22.77 -16.04
C CYS A 319 -27.40 -22.12 -17.31
N ARG A 320 -28.56 -22.60 -17.78
CA ARG A 320 -29.24 -22.05 -18.97
C ARG A 320 -29.67 -20.58 -18.85
N ALA A 321 -29.73 -20.02 -17.66
CA ALA A 321 -30.06 -18.61 -17.46
C ALA A 321 -28.84 -17.69 -17.57
N LEU A 322 -27.62 -18.19 -17.33
CA LEU A 322 -26.38 -17.39 -17.32
C LEU A 322 -26.19 -16.54 -18.59
N PRO A 323 -26.41 -17.06 -19.81
CA PRO A 323 -26.29 -16.26 -21.05
C PRO A 323 -27.13 -15.00 -21.08
N SER A 324 -28.25 -14.98 -20.36
CA SER A 324 -29.08 -13.78 -20.32
C SER A 324 -28.34 -12.59 -19.71
N LEU A 325 -27.39 -12.80 -18.79
CA LEU A 325 -26.57 -11.71 -18.25
C LEU A 325 -25.71 -11.07 -19.34
N PHE A 326 -25.20 -11.86 -20.28
CA PHE A 326 -24.32 -11.41 -21.35
C PHE A 326 -25.07 -10.57 -22.41
N THR A 327 -26.40 -10.50 -22.33
CA THR A 327 -27.22 -9.58 -23.13
C THR A 327 -27.22 -8.14 -22.60
N LEU A 328 -26.67 -7.90 -21.40
CA LEU A 328 -26.56 -6.57 -20.82
C LEU A 328 -25.61 -5.70 -21.68
N PRO A 329 -26.00 -4.46 -22.02
CA PRO A 329 -25.37 -3.71 -23.11
C PRO A 329 -23.95 -3.22 -22.82
N LYS A 330 -23.54 -3.17 -21.54
CA LYS A 330 -22.22 -2.70 -21.12
C LYS A 330 -21.40 -3.76 -20.39
N LEU A 331 -21.93 -4.97 -20.24
CA LEU A 331 -21.25 -6.04 -19.51
C LEU A 331 -20.09 -6.55 -20.36
N HIS A 332 -18.87 -6.45 -19.84
CA HIS A 332 -17.66 -6.96 -20.49
C HIS A 332 -16.89 -7.96 -19.61
N THR A 333 -17.14 -7.96 -18.29
CA THR A 333 -16.48 -8.87 -17.34
C THR A 333 -17.51 -9.75 -16.63
N PHE A 334 -17.26 -11.05 -16.60
CA PHE A 334 -18.05 -12.00 -15.83
C PHE A 334 -17.18 -12.96 -15.02
N THR A 335 -17.47 -13.05 -13.72
CA THR A 335 -16.78 -13.93 -12.78
C THR A 335 -17.78 -14.89 -12.12
N LEU A 336 -17.45 -16.18 -12.10
CA LEU A 336 -18.18 -17.21 -11.36
C LEU A 336 -17.22 -17.96 -10.45
N VAL A 337 -17.57 -18.10 -9.16
CA VAL A 337 -16.71 -18.71 -8.14
C VAL A 337 -17.43 -19.86 -7.43
N GLY A 338 -16.73 -20.97 -7.19
CA GLY A 338 -17.06 -21.97 -6.17
C GLY A 338 -18.15 -23.00 -6.49
N ALA A 339 -18.88 -22.88 -7.60
CA ALA A 339 -19.91 -23.86 -7.97
C ALA A 339 -19.63 -24.55 -9.31
N THR A 340 -19.53 -25.88 -9.27
CA THR A 340 -19.41 -26.69 -10.49
C THR A 340 -20.67 -26.57 -11.35
N LEU A 341 -20.50 -26.22 -12.62
CA LEU A 341 -21.58 -26.18 -13.61
C LEU A 341 -22.01 -27.61 -14.00
N LEU A 342 -23.31 -27.91 -14.01
CA LEU A 342 -23.79 -29.16 -14.64
C LEU A 342 -23.64 -29.11 -16.17
N ASP A 343 -23.84 -27.94 -16.75
CA ASP A 343 -23.83 -27.74 -18.20
C ASP A 343 -23.06 -26.46 -18.55
N ALA A 344 -21.77 -26.62 -18.82
CA ALA A 344 -20.91 -25.52 -19.24
C ALA A 344 -21.22 -25.03 -20.66
N ASN A 345 -21.96 -25.80 -21.49
CA ASN A 345 -22.37 -25.33 -22.82
C ASN A 345 -23.27 -24.11 -22.73
N ALA A 346 -23.92 -23.89 -21.59
CA ALA A 346 -24.64 -22.65 -21.37
C ALA A 346 -23.71 -21.43 -21.53
N LEU A 347 -22.45 -21.51 -21.10
CA LEU A 347 -21.50 -20.40 -21.28
C LEU A 347 -21.02 -20.25 -22.73
N ALA A 348 -21.05 -21.30 -23.54
CA ALA A 348 -20.65 -21.30 -24.95
C ALA A 348 -21.70 -20.70 -25.91
N SER A 349 -22.49 -19.75 -25.43
CA SER A 349 -23.61 -19.13 -26.16
C SER A 349 -23.15 -17.93 -27.01
N PRO A 350 -23.91 -17.53 -28.06
CA PRO A 350 -23.58 -16.36 -28.88
C PRO A 350 -23.43 -15.07 -28.10
N GLU A 351 -24.17 -14.94 -27.00
CA GLU A 351 -24.13 -13.77 -26.13
C GLU A 351 -22.76 -13.59 -25.45
N LEU A 352 -21.93 -14.65 -25.35
CA LEU A 352 -20.58 -14.56 -24.80
C LEU A 352 -19.68 -13.60 -25.59
N GLU A 353 -19.98 -13.34 -26.87
CA GLU A 353 -19.24 -12.37 -27.70
C GLU A 353 -19.39 -10.91 -27.23
N SER A 354 -20.16 -10.62 -26.19
CA SER A 354 -20.16 -9.31 -25.53
C SER A 354 -19.03 -9.17 -24.51
N LEU A 355 -18.48 -10.28 -24.00
CA LEU A 355 -17.47 -10.28 -22.96
C LEU A 355 -16.06 -10.14 -23.53
N GLU A 356 -15.23 -9.41 -22.77
CA GLU A 356 -13.78 -9.33 -22.97
C GLU A 356 -13.04 -10.13 -21.88
N THR A 357 -13.62 -10.27 -20.69
CA THR A 357 -13.03 -11.00 -19.56
C THR A 357 -13.98 -12.06 -19.03
N LEU A 358 -13.50 -13.31 -18.97
CA LEU A 358 -14.22 -14.44 -18.40
C LEU A 358 -13.39 -15.10 -17.29
N ARG A 359 -13.93 -15.15 -16.08
CA ARG A 359 -13.26 -15.75 -14.91
C ARG A 359 -14.10 -16.89 -14.34
N LEU A 360 -13.52 -18.08 -14.31
CA LEU A 360 -14.16 -19.33 -13.90
C LEU A 360 -13.34 -19.97 -12.78
N LEU A 361 -13.71 -19.70 -11.53
CA LEU A 361 -12.91 -20.05 -10.36
C LEU A 361 -13.54 -21.24 -9.61
N ASP A 362 -12.98 -22.43 -9.74
CA ASP A 362 -13.53 -23.69 -9.20
C ASP A 362 -14.92 -24.07 -9.76
N THR A 363 -15.22 -23.66 -11.01
CA THR A 363 -16.58 -23.79 -11.59
C THR A 363 -16.71 -24.79 -12.74
N ILE A 364 -15.62 -25.09 -13.43
CA ILE A 364 -15.64 -25.99 -14.59
C ILE A 364 -14.78 -27.22 -14.33
N THR A 365 -15.20 -28.34 -14.92
CA THR A 365 -14.42 -29.58 -14.91
C THR A 365 -13.57 -29.71 -16.18
N GLU A 366 -12.54 -30.55 -16.12
CA GLU A 366 -11.70 -30.89 -17.29
C GLU A 366 -12.50 -31.30 -18.53
N ASN A 367 -13.60 -32.02 -18.38
CA ASN A 367 -14.42 -32.48 -19.51
C ASN A 367 -15.23 -31.36 -20.16
N GLN A 368 -15.45 -30.26 -19.45
CA GLN A 368 -16.27 -29.14 -19.89
C GLN A 368 -15.46 -28.05 -20.57
N LEU A 369 -14.18 -27.91 -20.22
CA LEU A 369 -13.34 -26.86 -20.78
C LEU A 369 -13.19 -26.95 -22.31
N PRO A 370 -12.89 -28.12 -22.93
CA PRO A 370 -12.76 -28.18 -24.39
C PRO A 370 -14.02 -27.69 -25.11
N GLN A 371 -15.20 -27.98 -24.56
CA GLN A 371 -16.47 -27.55 -25.16
C GLN A 371 -16.63 -26.02 -25.14
N LEU A 372 -16.22 -25.37 -24.05
CA LEU A 372 -16.19 -23.91 -23.97
C LEU A 372 -15.19 -23.32 -24.95
N LEU A 373 -13.98 -23.89 -25.01
CA LEU A 373 -12.89 -23.37 -25.82
C LEU A 373 -13.02 -23.67 -27.32
N ASP A 374 -13.77 -24.69 -27.70
CA ASP A 374 -14.08 -25.00 -29.11
C ASP A 374 -15.17 -24.06 -29.68
N SER A 375 -15.85 -23.30 -28.82
CA SER A 375 -16.92 -22.39 -29.21
C SER A 375 -16.38 -21.19 -29.98
N PRO A 376 -16.98 -20.79 -31.12
CA PRO A 376 -16.55 -19.61 -31.85
C PRO A 376 -16.76 -18.29 -31.07
N HIS A 377 -17.57 -18.33 -30.02
CA HIS A 377 -18.00 -17.16 -29.25
C HIS A 377 -16.96 -16.68 -28.23
N VAL A 378 -15.86 -17.40 -28.04
CA VAL A 378 -14.73 -16.95 -27.18
C VAL A 378 -13.77 -15.98 -27.91
N SER A 379 -14.03 -15.68 -29.19
CA SER A 379 -13.10 -14.97 -30.08
C SER A 379 -12.77 -13.52 -29.68
N LYS A 380 -13.60 -12.89 -28.86
CA LYS A 380 -13.37 -11.52 -28.36
C LYS A 380 -12.77 -11.47 -26.96
N LEU A 381 -12.57 -12.62 -26.31
CA LEU A 381 -11.95 -12.65 -24.98
C LEU A 381 -10.52 -12.13 -25.07
N ARG A 382 -10.24 -11.11 -24.25
CA ARG A 382 -8.91 -10.56 -23.99
C ARG A 382 -8.29 -11.18 -22.75
N GLU A 383 -9.11 -11.57 -21.78
CA GLU A 383 -8.65 -12.19 -20.54
C GLU A 383 -9.48 -13.44 -20.22
N LEU A 384 -8.79 -14.53 -19.90
CA LEU A 384 -9.39 -15.79 -19.47
C LEU A 384 -8.70 -16.28 -18.19
N VAL A 385 -9.47 -16.39 -17.12
CA VAL A 385 -8.98 -16.88 -15.82
C VAL A 385 -9.72 -18.17 -15.49
N ILE A 386 -8.96 -19.23 -15.22
CA ILE A 386 -9.53 -20.51 -14.83
C ILE A 386 -8.77 -21.06 -13.62
N HIS A 387 -9.47 -21.20 -12.49
CA HIS A 387 -8.92 -21.83 -11.27
C HIS A 387 -9.63 -23.15 -10.99
N GLY A 388 -8.89 -24.10 -10.41
CA GLY A 388 -9.48 -25.28 -9.77
C GLY A 388 -10.31 -26.18 -10.70
N GLY A 389 -10.79 -27.34 -10.21
CA GLY A 389 -11.58 -28.29 -11.03
C GLY A 389 -10.81 -29.00 -12.19
N ILE A 390 -9.53 -28.67 -12.37
CA ILE A 390 -8.63 -29.15 -13.43
C ILE A 390 -7.62 -30.17 -12.84
N HIS A 391 -8.10 -31.23 -12.20
CA HIS A 391 -7.21 -32.18 -11.50
C HIS A 391 -6.42 -33.14 -12.42
N SER A 392 -6.35 -32.91 -13.74
CA SER A 392 -5.68 -33.82 -14.69
C SER A 392 -5.49 -33.26 -16.13
N MET A 393 -5.59 -31.95 -16.39
CA MET A 393 -5.55 -31.49 -17.80
C MET A 393 -4.16 -31.50 -18.45
N SER A 394 -4.14 -31.86 -19.72
CA SER A 394 -3.17 -31.32 -20.69
C SER A 394 -3.59 -29.91 -21.12
N ALA A 395 -2.68 -28.96 -21.36
CA ALA A 395 -3.06 -27.66 -21.95
C ALA A 395 -3.49 -27.72 -23.43
N LEU A 396 -3.66 -28.93 -24.00
CA LEU A 396 -4.09 -29.13 -25.38
C LEU A 396 -5.36 -28.36 -25.76
N PRO A 397 -6.40 -28.24 -24.90
CA PRO A 397 -7.59 -27.45 -25.25
C PRO A 397 -7.24 -25.99 -25.57
N PHE A 398 -6.39 -25.33 -24.79
CA PHE A 398 -5.95 -23.95 -25.06
C PHE A 398 -5.08 -23.85 -26.32
N ALA A 399 -4.20 -24.83 -26.52
CA ALA A 399 -3.32 -24.87 -27.69
C ALA A 399 -4.07 -25.15 -29.01
N HIS A 400 -5.27 -25.73 -28.95
CA HIS A 400 -6.11 -25.97 -30.12
C HIS A 400 -7.24 -24.95 -30.29
N ALA A 401 -7.53 -24.13 -29.28
CA ALA A 401 -8.54 -23.08 -29.30
C ALA A 401 -8.12 -21.88 -30.17
N THR A 402 -8.05 -22.11 -31.48
CA THR A 402 -7.58 -21.13 -32.48
C THR A 402 -8.40 -19.85 -32.53
N GLN A 403 -9.59 -19.82 -31.91
CA GLN A 403 -10.42 -18.62 -31.86
C GLN A 403 -9.92 -17.59 -30.83
N LEU A 404 -9.06 -17.98 -29.87
CA LEU A 404 -8.49 -17.08 -28.85
C LEU A 404 -7.38 -16.16 -29.38
N GLU A 405 -7.49 -15.67 -30.61
CA GLU A 405 -6.46 -14.81 -31.24
C GLU A 405 -6.37 -13.41 -30.63
N ALA A 406 -7.44 -12.94 -29.98
CA ALA A 406 -7.50 -11.67 -29.28
C ALA A 406 -7.00 -11.75 -27.82
N LEU A 407 -6.63 -12.94 -27.33
CA LEU A 407 -6.31 -13.15 -25.93
C LEU A 407 -4.99 -12.47 -25.54
N GLU A 408 -5.07 -11.53 -24.60
CA GLU A 408 -3.93 -10.78 -24.07
C GLU A 408 -3.46 -11.31 -22.71
N ALA A 409 -4.36 -11.96 -21.95
CA ALA A 409 -4.07 -12.52 -20.63
C ALA A 409 -4.69 -13.91 -20.43
N LEU A 410 -3.88 -14.85 -19.96
CA LEU A 410 -4.31 -16.21 -19.61
C LEU A 410 -3.81 -16.56 -18.20
N GLU A 411 -4.73 -16.91 -17.33
CA GLU A 411 -4.41 -17.36 -15.97
C GLU A 411 -4.98 -18.76 -15.70
N LEU A 412 -4.09 -19.68 -15.36
CA LEU A 412 -4.41 -21.04 -14.96
C LEU A 412 -3.84 -21.32 -13.57
N ARG A 413 -4.73 -21.59 -12.62
CA ARG A 413 -4.34 -21.93 -11.24
C ARG A 413 -4.75 -23.33 -10.85
N GLY A 414 -3.78 -24.12 -10.37
CA GLY A 414 -4.03 -25.47 -9.89
C GLY A 414 -4.69 -25.45 -8.50
N ALA A 415 -5.45 -26.49 -8.19
CA ALA A 415 -6.05 -26.67 -6.87
C ALA A 415 -4.97 -27.07 -5.84
N GLN A 416 -4.97 -26.46 -4.65
CA GLN A 416 -4.06 -26.73 -3.53
C GLN A 416 -3.80 -28.23 -3.32
N ARG A 417 -2.52 -28.61 -3.08
CA ARG A 417 -2.05 -30.01 -2.96
C ARG A 417 -2.94 -30.85 -2.04
N SER A 418 -3.79 -31.70 -2.61
CA SER A 418 -4.44 -32.79 -1.87
C SER A 418 -3.53 -34.01 -1.87
N TRP A 419 -3.08 -34.43 -0.69
CA TRP A 419 -2.22 -35.60 -0.48
C TRP A 419 -2.81 -36.94 -0.95
N THR A 420 -4.04 -36.96 -1.50
CA THR A 420 -4.80 -38.19 -1.71
C THR A 420 -5.25 -38.53 -3.14
N LYS A 421 -4.97 -37.77 -4.21
CA LYS A 421 -5.16 -38.28 -5.60
C LYS A 421 -4.68 -37.35 -6.73
N ARG A 422 -3.88 -37.96 -7.63
CA ARG A 422 -3.45 -37.56 -9.00
C ARG A 422 -2.68 -36.23 -9.14
N PRO A 423 -1.72 -36.16 -10.09
CA PRO A 423 -0.94 -34.94 -10.28
C PRO A 423 -1.80 -33.89 -11.00
N ALA A 424 -1.89 -32.69 -10.45
CA ALA A 424 -2.81 -31.63 -10.85
C ALA A 424 -2.07 -30.52 -11.62
N GLY A 425 -2.64 -30.07 -12.74
CA GLY A 425 -2.09 -28.97 -13.55
C GLY A 425 -1.67 -29.39 -14.96
N ILE A 426 -1.30 -28.40 -15.77
CA ILE A 426 -0.99 -28.58 -17.20
C ILE A 426 0.37 -29.25 -17.48
N ARG A 427 1.29 -29.21 -16.51
CA ARG A 427 2.67 -29.73 -16.59
C ARG A 427 3.47 -29.22 -17.80
N ASP A 428 4.62 -29.86 -18.03
CA ASP A 428 5.54 -29.51 -19.12
C ASP A 428 4.92 -29.73 -20.50
N GLU A 429 4.12 -30.79 -20.69
CA GLU A 429 3.45 -31.07 -21.96
C GLU A 429 2.44 -29.97 -22.31
N GLY A 430 1.75 -29.43 -21.31
CA GLY A 430 0.87 -28.28 -21.49
C GLY A 430 1.64 -27.02 -21.85
N CYS A 431 2.77 -26.77 -21.20
CA CYS A 431 3.66 -25.67 -21.54
C CYS A 431 4.17 -25.76 -22.99
N GLN A 432 4.56 -26.96 -23.44
CA GLN A 432 4.95 -27.21 -24.83
C GLN A 432 3.81 -26.93 -25.81
N ALA A 433 2.58 -27.35 -25.47
CA ALA A 433 1.41 -27.08 -26.31
C ALA A 433 1.11 -25.58 -26.41
N LEU A 434 1.13 -24.84 -25.30
CA LEU A 434 0.97 -23.38 -25.28
C LEU A 434 2.10 -22.68 -26.05
N ALA A 435 3.35 -23.13 -25.90
CA ALA A 435 4.49 -22.58 -26.61
C ALA A 435 4.38 -22.74 -28.15
N GLY A 436 3.72 -23.80 -28.63
CA GLY A 436 3.45 -24.03 -30.05
C GLY A 436 2.19 -23.33 -30.60
N ALA A 437 1.40 -22.67 -29.75
CA ALA A 437 0.11 -22.10 -30.12
C ALA A 437 0.27 -20.73 -30.80
N LYS A 438 0.36 -20.72 -32.14
CA LYS A 438 0.56 -19.49 -32.93
C LYS A 438 -0.48 -18.39 -32.71
N HIS A 439 -1.71 -18.74 -32.35
CA HIS A 439 -2.80 -17.78 -32.13
C HIS A 439 -2.64 -17.00 -30.83
N LEU A 440 -1.81 -17.48 -29.89
CA LEU A 440 -1.50 -16.78 -28.63
C LEU A 440 -0.34 -15.77 -28.78
N ALA A 441 0.00 -15.35 -30.00
CA ALA A 441 1.12 -14.43 -30.22
C ALA A 441 0.88 -13.00 -29.66
N THR A 442 -0.38 -12.67 -29.39
CA THR A 442 -0.84 -11.42 -28.76
C THR A 442 -0.77 -11.45 -27.24
N LEU A 443 -0.47 -12.61 -26.63
CA LEU A 443 -0.45 -12.79 -25.19
C LEU A 443 0.64 -11.94 -24.55
N LYS A 444 0.24 -11.10 -23.59
CA LYS A 444 1.10 -10.21 -22.81
C LYS A 444 1.27 -10.68 -21.36
N SER A 445 0.27 -11.38 -20.84
CA SER A 445 0.27 -11.92 -19.47
C SER A 445 -0.01 -13.42 -19.48
N LEU A 446 0.87 -14.19 -18.86
CA LEU A 446 0.70 -15.62 -18.67
C LEU A 446 0.97 -15.98 -17.21
N THR A 447 -0.07 -16.45 -16.53
CA THR A 447 -0.02 -16.88 -15.12
C THR A 447 -0.32 -18.37 -15.04
N LEU A 448 0.64 -19.16 -14.58
CA LEU A 448 0.56 -20.61 -14.48
C LEU A 448 0.95 -21.05 -13.06
N ILE A 449 0.12 -20.71 -12.09
CA ILE A 449 0.42 -20.96 -10.67
C ILE A 449 0.02 -22.40 -10.31
N GLN A 450 0.93 -23.10 -9.64
CA GLN A 450 0.68 -24.43 -9.09
C GLN A 450 0.26 -25.46 -10.15
N GLN A 451 0.96 -25.47 -11.28
CA GLN A 451 0.68 -26.29 -12.47
C GLN A 451 1.60 -27.51 -12.62
N GLU A 452 2.43 -27.82 -11.61
CA GLU A 452 3.45 -28.88 -11.64
C GLU A 452 4.45 -28.72 -12.81
N ILE A 453 4.77 -27.47 -13.15
CA ILE A 453 5.74 -27.14 -14.20
C ILE A 453 7.16 -27.38 -13.68
N THR A 454 8.01 -28.00 -14.49
CA THR A 454 9.43 -28.20 -14.21
C THR A 454 10.31 -27.32 -15.09
N ASP A 455 11.62 -27.54 -15.07
CA ASP A 455 12.59 -26.86 -15.93
C ASP A 455 12.22 -26.94 -17.43
N GLU A 456 11.66 -28.06 -17.88
CA GLU A 456 11.36 -28.27 -19.30
C GLU A 456 10.14 -27.47 -19.76
N GLY A 457 9.09 -27.38 -18.94
CA GLY A 457 7.93 -26.54 -19.22
C GLY A 457 8.30 -25.06 -19.24
N ALA A 458 9.05 -24.59 -18.23
CA ALA A 458 9.55 -23.22 -18.18
C ALA A 458 10.39 -22.87 -19.41
N ARG A 459 11.31 -23.76 -19.81
CA ARG A 459 12.11 -23.61 -21.03
C ARG A 459 11.23 -23.52 -22.28
N SER A 460 10.23 -24.39 -22.40
CA SER A 460 9.34 -24.42 -23.56
C SER A 460 8.59 -23.11 -23.75
N LEU A 461 8.05 -22.54 -22.66
CA LEU A 461 7.34 -21.26 -22.70
C LEU A 461 8.26 -20.12 -23.15
N ILE A 462 9.44 -20.00 -22.53
CA ILE A 462 10.32 -18.86 -22.78
C ILE A 462 11.09 -18.96 -24.11
N GLN A 463 11.19 -20.15 -24.69
CA GLN A 463 11.76 -20.37 -26.03
C GLN A 463 10.70 -20.42 -27.13
N SER A 464 9.42 -20.17 -26.80
CA SER A 464 8.35 -20.16 -27.79
C SER A 464 8.62 -19.12 -28.90
N PRO A 465 8.45 -19.48 -30.19
CA PRO A 465 8.53 -18.51 -31.28
C PRO A 465 7.30 -17.59 -31.36
N HIS A 466 6.28 -17.82 -30.52
CA HIS A 466 5.00 -17.12 -30.57
C HIS A 466 4.77 -16.24 -29.34
N LEU A 467 5.21 -16.66 -28.14
CA LEU A 467 5.06 -15.91 -26.89
C LEU A 467 6.10 -14.78 -26.74
N THR A 468 6.39 -14.05 -27.81
CA THR A 468 7.42 -13.00 -27.84
C THR A 468 6.95 -11.66 -27.28
N SER A 469 5.63 -11.52 -27.05
CA SER A 469 4.98 -10.29 -26.57
C SER A 469 4.76 -10.27 -25.06
N LEU A 470 5.19 -11.32 -24.35
CA LEU A 470 4.98 -11.43 -22.91
C LEU A 470 5.68 -10.31 -22.16
N THR A 471 4.93 -9.61 -21.32
CA THR A 471 5.44 -8.60 -20.39
C THR A 471 5.25 -9.02 -18.93
N HIS A 472 4.37 -9.98 -18.66
CA HIS A 472 4.13 -10.57 -17.34
C HIS A 472 4.17 -12.10 -17.45
N LEU A 473 5.00 -12.74 -16.64
CA LEU A 473 5.10 -14.18 -16.54
C LEU A 473 5.11 -14.59 -15.07
N ASP A 474 4.09 -15.32 -14.65
CA ASP A 474 3.99 -15.88 -13.30
C ASP A 474 4.01 -17.41 -13.39
N LEU A 475 5.05 -18.00 -12.81
CA LEU A 475 5.24 -19.44 -12.68
C LEU A 475 5.37 -19.84 -11.20
N GLY A 476 4.72 -19.10 -10.31
CA GLY A 476 4.73 -19.34 -8.87
C GLY A 476 4.21 -20.73 -8.47
N HIS A 477 4.70 -21.24 -7.34
CA HIS A 477 4.29 -22.51 -6.75
C HIS A 477 4.47 -23.74 -7.68
N ASN A 478 5.47 -23.75 -8.55
CA ASN A 478 5.80 -24.88 -9.41
C ASN A 478 7.01 -25.68 -8.90
N ALA A 479 7.57 -26.55 -9.75
CA ALA A 479 8.73 -27.37 -9.48
C ALA A 479 9.91 -26.99 -10.39
N ILE A 480 10.08 -25.70 -10.67
CA ILE A 480 11.21 -25.17 -11.43
C ILE A 480 12.46 -25.21 -10.54
N GLY A 481 13.57 -25.66 -11.11
CA GLY A 481 14.89 -25.69 -10.48
C GLY A 481 15.90 -24.76 -11.17
N ASP A 482 17.17 -24.93 -10.81
CA ASP A 482 18.27 -24.11 -11.32
C ASP A 482 18.36 -24.09 -12.86
N ALA A 483 18.08 -25.21 -13.54
CA ALA A 483 18.17 -25.28 -14.98
C ALA A 483 17.03 -24.53 -15.70
N GLY A 484 15.84 -24.50 -15.11
CA GLY A 484 14.72 -23.70 -15.60
C GLY A 484 14.93 -22.21 -15.35
N ALA A 485 15.42 -21.84 -14.16
CA ALA A 485 15.81 -20.46 -13.86
C ALA A 485 16.89 -19.95 -14.84
N ALA A 486 17.89 -20.77 -15.13
CA ALA A 486 18.91 -20.45 -16.13
C ALA A 486 18.36 -20.36 -17.56
N ALA A 487 17.37 -21.19 -17.92
CA ALA A 487 16.70 -21.09 -19.21
C ALA A 487 15.93 -19.78 -19.36
N ILE A 488 15.21 -19.36 -18.31
CA ILE A 488 14.52 -18.06 -18.26
C ILE A 488 15.53 -16.92 -18.40
N ALA A 489 16.61 -16.94 -17.61
CA ALA A 489 17.64 -15.90 -17.62
C ALA A 489 18.29 -15.68 -19.01
N ASN A 490 18.41 -16.73 -19.82
CA ASN A 490 19.16 -16.69 -21.09
C ASN A 490 18.26 -16.62 -22.35
N ALA A 491 16.95 -16.53 -22.20
CA ALA A 491 16.04 -16.53 -23.33
C ALA A 491 15.81 -15.12 -23.89
N SER A 492 15.81 -14.96 -25.22
CA SER A 492 15.56 -13.66 -25.86
C SER A 492 14.17 -13.09 -25.55
N ASN A 493 13.18 -13.95 -25.31
CA ASN A 493 11.81 -13.53 -25.03
C ASN A 493 11.65 -12.89 -23.65
N THR A 494 12.62 -12.99 -22.74
CA THR A 494 12.55 -12.26 -21.46
C THR A 494 12.87 -10.77 -21.58
N ARG A 495 13.31 -10.31 -22.76
CA ARG A 495 13.61 -8.88 -23.01
C ARG A 495 12.41 -7.95 -22.88
N THR A 496 11.21 -8.48 -23.10
CA THR A 496 9.95 -7.73 -22.95
C THR A 496 9.33 -7.89 -21.57
N LEU A 497 9.83 -8.82 -20.74
CA LEU A 497 9.28 -9.04 -19.41
C LEU A 497 9.56 -7.83 -18.53
N THR A 498 8.47 -7.32 -17.94
CA THR A 498 8.46 -6.28 -16.92
C THR A 498 8.22 -6.88 -15.53
N HIS A 499 7.54 -8.03 -15.46
CA HIS A 499 7.20 -8.73 -14.23
C HIS A 499 7.47 -10.23 -14.40
N LEU A 500 8.23 -10.80 -13.46
CA LEU A 500 8.52 -12.22 -13.39
C LEU A 500 8.27 -12.75 -11.97
N ASP A 501 7.37 -13.70 -11.81
CA ASP A 501 7.14 -14.39 -10.54
C ASP A 501 7.63 -15.85 -10.64
N LEU A 502 8.59 -16.20 -9.78
CA LEU A 502 9.10 -17.55 -9.58
C LEU A 502 8.98 -17.97 -8.10
N SER A 503 8.13 -17.31 -7.33
CA SER A 503 7.89 -17.60 -5.93
C SER A 503 7.54 -19.08 -5.71
N GLN A 504 7.95 -19.62 -4.57
CA GLN A 504 7.58 -20.95 -4.11
C GLN A 504 8.03 -22.09 -5.05
N ASN A 505 9.00 -21.83 -5.94
CA ASN A 505 9.74 -22.83 -6.69
C ASN A 505 10.94 -23.34 -5.89
N MET A 506 10.68 -24.13 -4.85
CA MET A 506 11.68 -24.53 -3.84
C MET A 506 12.91 -25.29 -4.38
N LEU A 507 12.93 -25.68 -5.66
CA LEU A 507 14.08 -26.34 -6.31
C LEU A 507 15.07 -25.34 -6.93
N ILE A 508 14.71 -24.06 -7.04
CA ILE A 508 15.66 -23.00 -7.41
C ILE A 508 16.57 -22.73 -6.21
N GLY A 509 17.86 -23.00 -6.39
CA GLY A 509 18.92 -22.75 -5.44
C GLY A 509 19.88 -21.64 -5.90
N ALA A 510 21.08 -21.66 -5.35
CA ALA A 510 22.11 -20.66 -5.58
C ALA A 510 22.45 -20.46 -7.07
N THR A 511 22.58 -21.56 -7.81
CA THR A 511 22.96 -21.52 -9.23
C THR A 511 21.89 -20.84 -10.08
N GLY A 512 20.61 -21.14 -9.83
CA GLY A 512 19.48 -20.53 -10.52
C GLY A 512 19.38 -19.03 -10.24
N LEU A 513 19.56 -18.61 -8.98
CA LEU A 513 19.56 -17.19 -8.62
C LEU A 513 20.70 -16.43 -9.30
N ARG A 514 21.92 -16.99 -9.29
CA ARG A 514 23.06 -16.38 -9.98
C ARG A 514 22.82 -16.26 -11.47
N ALA A 515 22.17 -17.25 -12.10
CA ALA A 515 21.80 -17.16 -13.50
C ALA A 515 20.81 -16.02 -13.76
N LEU A 516 19.78 -15.88 -12.92
CA LEU A 516 18.80 -14.78 -13.01
C LEU A 516 19.48 -13.41 -12.81
N ALA A 517 20.36 -13.29 -11.81
CA ALA A 517 21.09 -12.07 -11.49
C ALA A 517 21.94 -11.57 -12.67
N ARG A 518 22.53 -12.50 -13.41
CA ARG A 518 23.46 -12.21 -14.50
C ARG A 518 22.81 -12.16 -15.88
N SER A 519 21.48 -12.19 -15.95
CA SER A 519 20.79 -12.11 -17.23
C SER A 519 21.12 -10.79 -17.95
N GLU A 520 21.60 -10.89 -19.19
CA GLU A 520 21.67 -9.75 -20.12
C GLU A 520 20.35 -9.54 -20.89
N HIS A 521 19.37 -10.41 -20.66
CA HIS A 521 18.08 -10.37 -21.34
C HIS A 521 17.00 -9.66 -20.52
N PHE A 522 17.15 -9.49 -19.21
CA PHE A 522 16.23 -8.69 -18.39
C PHE A 522 16.42 -7.17 -18.60
N ILE A 523 16.10 -6.68 -19.80
CA ILE A 523 16.27 -5.28 -20.20
C ILE A 523 15.10 -4.41 -19.72
N ALA A 524 13.89 -4.95 -19.72
CA ALA A 524 12.67 -4.24 -19.32
C ALA A 524 12.15 -4.64 -17.94
N LEU A 525 12.87 -5.51 -17.21
CA LEU A 525 12.38 -6.11 -15.96
C LEU A 525 12.31 -5.04 -14.87
N LYS A 526 11.11 -4.87 -14.31
CA LYS A 526 10.80 -3.91 -13.24
C LYS A 526 10.51 -4.60 -11.93
N LYS A 527 10.04 -5.85 -11.97
CA LYS A 527 9.67 -6.60 -10.79
C LYS A 527 10.01 -8.07 -10.93
N ILE A 528 10.67 -8.63 -9.92
CA ILE A 528 10.91 -10.06 -9.79
C ILE A 528 10.50 -10.55 -8.40
N ILE A 529 9.70 -11.61 -8.36
CA ILE A 529 9.22 -12.22 -7.12
C ILE A 529 9.85 -13.61 -6.98
N LEU A 530 10.54 -13.82 -5.87
CA LEU A 530 11.35 -15.00 -5.52
C LEU A 530 11.10 -15.43 -4.07
N GLU A 531 9.91 -15.14 -3.53
CA GLU A 531 9.54 -15.50 -2.17
C GLU A 531 9.43 -17.02 -2.00
N GLY A 532 9.80 -17.56 -0.84
CA GLY A 532 9.69 -19.00 -0.57
C GLY A 532 10.75 -19.88 -1.27
N LEU A 533 11.80 -19.29 -1.85
CA LEU A 533 12.98 -20.04 -2.33
C LEU A 533 13.92 -20.41 -1.17
N ARG A 534 14.65 -21.52 -1.32
CA ARG A 534 15.65 -21.98 -0.34
C ARG A 534 17.05 -21.61 -0.82
N VAL A 535 17.49 -20.40 -0.51
CA VAL A 535 18.73 -19.82 -1.05
C VAL A 535 19.63 -19.29 0.05
N ASP A 536 20.94 -19.31 -0.19
CA ASP A 536 21.94 -18.72 0.70
C ASP A 536 22.03 -17.19 0.56
N ALA A 537 22.65 -16.55 1.56
CA ALA A 537 22.79 -15.09 1.62
C ALA A 537 23.64 -14.54 0.47
N THR A 538 24.68 -15.25 0.04
CA THR A 538 25.57 -14.82 -1.06
C THR A 538 24.80 -14.67 -2.36
N SER A 539 23.97 -15.66 -2.71
CA SER A 539 23.18 -15.64 -3.94
C SER A 539 22.15 -14.52 -3.95
N GLN A 540 21.59 -14.18 -2.79
CA GLN A 540 20.69 -13.03 -2.66
C GLN A 540 21.43 -11.70 -2.81
N VAL A 541 22.63 -11.57 -2.24
CA VAL A 541 23.48 -10.38 -2.39
C VAL A 541 23.81 -10.15 -3.86
N VAL A 542 24.21 -11.19 -4.58
CA VAL A 542 24.48 -11.11 -6.02
C VAL A 542 23.24 -10.67 -6.79
N LEU A 543 22.09 -11.26 -6.48
CA LEU A 543 20.82 -10.91 -7.13
C LEU A 543 20.43 -9.44 -6.89
N GLN A 544 20.44 -8.99 -5.63
CA GLN A 544 20.13 -7.61 -5.26
C GLN A 544 21.10 -6.62 -5.89
N SER A 545 22.38 -6.95 -5.87
CA SER A 545 23.45 -6.12 -6.44
C SER A 545 23.35 -6.01 -7.96
N ALA A 546 23.02 -7.09 -8.66
CA ALA A 546 22.97 -7.09 -10.12
C ALA A 546 21.65 -6.55 -10.69
N LEU A 547 20.50 -6.90 -10.09
CA LEU A 547 19.18 -6.49 -10.60
C LEU A 547 18.65 -5.23 -9.92
N GLY A 548 18.90 -5.03 -8.63
CA GLY A 548 18.45 -3.86 -7.89
C GLY A 548 19.14 -2.58 -8.40
N ALA A 549 20.44 -2.66 -8.65
CA ALA A 549 21.22 -1.52 -9.15
C ALA A 549 20.92 -1.18 -10.61
N ARG A 550 20.40 -2.12 -11.41
CA ARG A 550 20.27 -1.90 -12.85
C ARG A 550 19.24 -0.84 -13.20
N PHE A 551 18.03 -0.78 -12.61
CA PHE A 551 17.01 0.26 -12.91
C PHE A 551 15.88 0.38 -11.85
N GLY A 552 16.15 0.10 -10.57
CA GLY A 552 15.09 0.10 -9.55
C GLY A 552 14.13 -1.08 -9.69
N CYS A 553 14.63 -2.24 -10.11
CA CYS A 553 13.84 -3.47 -10.15
C CYS A 553 13.41 -3.84 -8.72
N GLU A 554 12.10 -3.95 -8.49
CA GLU A 554 11.52 -4.42 -7.24
C GLU A 554 11.79 -5.92 -7.08
N ILE A 555 12.64 -6.28 -6.12
CA ILE A 555 13.00 -7.67 -5.84
C ILE A 555 12.30 -8.10 -4.54
N HIS A 556 11.28 -8.95 -4.69
CA HIS A 556 10.59 -9.58 -3.57
C HIS A 556 11.24 -10.92 -3.27
N ALA A 557 12.19 -10.93 -2.35
CA ALA A 557 12.86 -12.13 -1.86
C ALA A 557 12.97 -12.06 -0.33
N ALA A 558 13.06 -13.20 0.34
CA ALA A 558 13.24 -13.22 1.80
C ALA A 558 14.53 -12.48 2.17
N PRO A 559 14.51 -11.48 3.06
CA PRO A 559 15.71 -10.72 3.39
C PRO A 559 16.74 -11.64 4.07
N SER A 560 17.95 -11.63 3.55
CA SER A 560 19.04 -12.43 4.09
C SER A 560 20.19 -11.51 4.44
N ALA A 561 20.45 -11.35 5.74
CA ALA A 561 21.65 -10.70 6.19
C ALA A 561 22.83 -11.67 6.03
N LEU A 562 23.98 -11.15 5.58
CA LEU A 562 25.20 -11.92 5.45
C LEU A 562 25.76 -12.25 6.83
N ARG A 563 26.00 -13.54 7.08
CA ARG A 563 26.83 -14.00 8.19
C ARG A 563 28.30 -13.90 7.82
N GLN A 564 29.15 -13.83 8.83
CA GLN A 564 30.60 -13.98 8.66
C GLN A 564 30.96 -15.28 7.93
N THR A 565 30.19 -16.36 8.14
CA THR A 565 30.40 -17.65 7.45
C THR A 565 30.18 -17.60 5.95
N ASP A 566 29.44 -16.61 5.45
CA ASP A 566 29.08 -16.48 4.03
C ASP A 566 30.15 -15.70 3.25
N ALA A 567 31.03 -14.96 3.96
CA ALA A 567 32.04 -14.08 3.36
C ALA A 567 33.02 -14.79 2.40
N PRO A 568 33.57 -15.99 2.68
CA PRO A 568 34.48 -16.66 1.75
C PRO A 568 33.84 -17.00 0.40
N GLU A 569 32.57 -17.40 0.40
CA GLU A 569 31.85 -17.72 -0.83
C GLU A 569 31.50 -16.45 -1.60
N LEU A 570 31.20 -15.35 -0.91
CA LEU A 570 31.01 -14.05 -1.55
C LEU A 570 32.30 -13.49 -2.16
N VAL A 571 33.44 -13.65 -1.48
CA VAL A 571 34.77 -13.29 -2.04
C VAL A 571 35.00 -14.02 -3.36
N ARG A 572 34.86 -15.35 -3.35
CA ARG A 572 35.04 -16.18 -4.56
C ARG A 572 34.13 -15.73 -5.70
N GLU A 573 32.89 -15.41 -5.37
CA GLU A 573 31.89 -14.96 -6.33
C GLU A 573 32.23 -13.61 -6.96
N LEU A 574 32.66 -12.63 -6.17
CA LEU A 574 33.05 -11.29 -6.64
C LEU A 574 34.37 -11.32 -7.44
N GLU A 575 35.29 -12.20 -7.09
CA GLU A 575 36.53 -12.43 -7.85
C GLU A 575 36.24 -13.04 -9.23
N GLU A 576 35.36 -14.04 -9.29
CA GLU A 576 34.99 -14.69 -10.55
C GLU A 576 34.09 -13.79 -11.41
N HIS A 577 33.24 -12.99 -10.78
CA HIS A 577 32.22 -12.18 -11.44
C HIS A 577 32.14 -10.78 -10.78
N PRO A 578 32.99 -9.84 -11.24
CA PRO A 578 33.02 -8.49 -10.67
C PRO A 578 31.68 -7.78 -10.78
N ILE A 579 31.31 -7.05 -9.72
CA ILE A 579 30.08 -6.27 -9.65
C ILE A 579 30.45 -4.82 -9.32
N GLU A 580 29.99 -3.88 -10.15
CA GLU A 580 30.24 -2.44 -9.95
C GLU A 580 29.37 -1.85 -8.83
N HIS A 581 28.13 -2.35 -8.67
CA HIS A 581 27.17 -1.92 -7.66
C HIS A 581 26.90 -3.03 -6.66
N LEU A 582 27.45 -2.94 -5.46
CA LEU A 582 27.35 -3.96 -4.43
C LEU A 582 26.44 -3.51 -3.28
N ILE A 583 25.42 -4.31 -2.97
CA ILE A 583 24.52 -4.09 -1.83
C ILE A 583 24.78 -5.18 -0.80
N LEU A 584 25.29 -4.80 0.38
CA LEU A 584 25.57 -5.71 1.49
C LEU A 584 24.67 -5.39 2.68
N ARG A 585 23.97 -6.41 3.18
CA ARG A 585 23.23 -6.33 4.44
C ARG A 585 23.96 -7.15 5.50
N LEU A 586 24.46 -6.52 6.55
CA LEU A 586 25.15 -7.21 7.65
C LEU A 586 24.15 -7.62 8.73
N GLU A 587 24.35 -8.83 9.29
CA GLU A 587 23.46 -9.37 10.33
C GLU A 587 23.74 -8.77 11.71
N ALA A 588 25.00 -8.49 12.00
CA ALA A 588 25.48 -8.01 13.29
C ALA A 588 26.67 -7.06 13.12
N PRO A 589 26.87 -6.12 14.07
CA PRO A 589 27.95 -5.17 14.02
C PRO A 589 29.26 -5.84 14.43
N GLY A 590 30.38 -5.28 13.98
CA GLY A 590 31.71 -5.85 14.20
C GLY A 590 31.98 -7.11 13.37
N SER A 591 31.22 -7.33 12.29
CA SER A 591 31.39 -8.50 11.43
C SER A 591 32.69 -8.39 10.64
N ASP A 592 33.59 -9.37 10.77
CA ASP A 592 34.79 -9.45 9.93
C ASP A 592 34.45 -9.61 8.43
N THR A 593 33.18 -9.77 8.03
CA THR A 593 32.77 -9.87 6.62
C THR A 593 33.39 -8.77 5.75
N LEU A 594 33.27 -7.50 6.14
CA LEU A 594 33.82 -6.39 5.36
C LEU A 594 35.35 -6.46 5.28
N ARG A 595 35.99 -6.81 6.39
CA ARG A 595 37.44 -6.98 6.46
C ARG A 595 37.92 -8.13 5.58
N MET A 596 37.23 -9.26 5.57
CA MET A 596 37.53 -10.42 4.73
C MET A 596 37.40 -10.09 3.24
N LEU A 597 36.39 -9.30 2.86
CA LEU A 597 36.22 -8.82 1.49
C LEU A 597 37.37 -7.90 1.07
N LEU A 598 37.82 -7.02 1.96
CA LEU A 598 38.97 -6.12 1.72
C LEU A 598 40.30 -6.87 1.67
N ASP A 599 40.54 -7.78 2.61
CA ASP A 599 41.77 -8.58 2.69
C ASP A 599 41.96 -9.46 1.44
N ALA A 600 40.86 -9.84 0.77
CA ALA A 600 40.85 -10.56 -0.50
C ALA A 600 40.86 -9.67 -1.76
N ASP A 601 40.90 -8.34 -1.62
CA ASP A 601 40.78 -7.37 -2.73
C ASP A 601 39.48 -7.53 -3.55
N ALA A 602 38.45 -8.16 -2.97
CA ALA A 602 37.20 -8.49 -3.65
C ALA A 602 36.35 -7.25 -3.97
N LEU A 603 36.64 -6.12 -3.33
CA LEU A 603 35.94 -4.83 -3.55
C LEU A 603 36.63 -3.94 -4.58
N ALA A 604 37.74 -4.37 -5.21
CA ALA A 604 38.54 -3.52 -6.09
C ALA A 604 37.79 -2.98 -7.33
N GLN A 605 36.76 -3.69 -7.79
CA GLN A 605 35.93 -3.31 -8.96
C GLN A 605 34.58 -2.69 -8.56
N VAL A 606 34.30 -2.60 -7.25
CA VAL A 606 33.07 -1.97 -6.76
C VAL A 606 33.24 -0.46 -6.86
N GLU A 607 32.34 0.20 -7.59
CA GLU A 607 32.28 1.67 -7.67
C GLU A 607 31.17 2.23 -6.76
N HIS A 608 30.10 1.46 -6.53
CA HIS A 608 28.96 1.84 -5.70
C HIS A 608 28.74 0.79 -4.61
N LEU A 609 28.90 1.18 -3.34
CA LEU A 609 28.71 0.30 -2.20
C LEU A 609 27.55 0.79 -1.32
N GLN A 610 26.55 -0.06 -1.12
CA GLN A 610 25.49 0.16 -0.14
C GLN A 610 25.64 -0.82 1.02
N LEU A 611 25.79 -0.30 2.23
CA LEU A 611 25.78 -1.07 3.46
C LEU A 611 24.46 -0.84 4.20
N ALA A 612 23.80 -1.91 4.60
CA ALA A 612 22.55 -1.90 5.34
C ALA A 612 22.56 -2.93 6.47
N GLY A 613 21.56 -2.87 7.35
CA GLY A 613 21.47 -3.77 8.51
C GLY A 613 22.22 -3.20 9.71
N ASP A 614 22.72 -4.09 10.58
CA ASP A 614 23.35 -3.69 11.84
C ASP A 614 24.83 -3.34 11.62
N VAL A 615 25.08 -2.17 11.03
CA VAL A 615 26.41 -1.63 10.73
C VAL A 615 26.78 -0.60 11.81
N SER A 616 27.92 -0.78 12.50
CA SER A 616 28.38 0.14 13.55
C SER A 616 29.51 1.08 13.11
N ASP A 617 29.85 2.04 13.98
CA ASP A 617 31.01 2.91 13.82
C ASP A 617 32.32 2.13 13.69
N GLU A 618 32.48 1.03 14.43
CA GLU A 618 33.67 0.17 14.36
C GLU A 618 33.84 -0.48 12.98
N ASP A 619 32.74 -0.94 12.38
CA ASP A 619 32.75 -1.56 11.05
C ASP A 619 33.23 -0.57 9.98
N ILE A 620 32.68 0.66 10.01
CA ILE A 620 33.06 1.70 9.06
C ILE A 620 34.50 2.19 9.30
N VAL A 621 34.91 2.36 10.56
CA VAL A 621 36.30 2.72 10.88
C VAL A 621 37.26 1.66 10.35
N ALA A 622 36.99 0.37 10.62
CA ALA A 622 37.83 -0.72 10.13
C ALA A 622 37.85 -0.79 8.59
N PHE A 623 36.69 -0.63 7.95
CA PHE A 623 36.56 -0.57 6.50
C PHE A 623 37.39 0.57 5.89
N VAL A 624 37.31 1.77 6.47
CA VAL A 624 38.06 2.95 6.01
C VAL A 624 39.56 2.79 6.27
N ASP A 625 39.97 2.33 7.45
CA ASP A 625 41.38 2.14 7.83
C ASP A 625 42.08 1.09 6.96
N ALA A 626 41.34 0.07 6.52
CA ALA A 626 41.81 -0.94 5.57
C ALA A 626 41.82 -0.44 4.10
N GLY A 627 41.44 0.82 3.86
CA GLY A 627 41.48 1.44 2.54
C GLY A 627 40.24 1.17 1.67
N GLY A 628 39.11 0.80 2.26
CA GLY A 628 37.87 0.44 1.55
C GLY A 628 37.24 1.55 0.72
N LEU A 629 37.63 2.81 0.91
CA LEU A 629 37.19 3.93 0.07
C LEU A 629 37.95 4.01 -1.28
N ARG A 630 38.95 3.17 -1.52
CA ARG A 630 39.71 3.18 -2.78
C ARG A 630 38.81 2.67 -3.91
N GLY A 631 38.71 3.46 -5.00
CA GLY A 631 37.93 3.08 -6.18
C GLY A 631 36.43 3.38 -6.07
N LEU A 632 35.90 3.58 -4.85
CA LEU A 632 34.50 3.94 -4.66
C LEU A 632 34.19 5.35 -5.17
N ARG A 633 33.07 5.44 -5.88
CA ARG A 633 32.41 6.68 -6.28
C ARG A 633 31.16 6.95 -5.44
N SER A 634 30.48 5.91 -4.97
CA SER A 634 29.26 6.02 -4.19
C SER A 634 29.34 5.17 -2.94
N LEU A 635 28.98 5.77 -1.80
CA LEU A 635 28.86 5.08 -0.53
C LEU A 635 27.51 5.40 0.11
N SER A 636 26.65 4.40 0.23
CA SER A 636 25.37 4.49 0.94
C SER A 636 25.44 3.76 2.26
N LEU A 637 25.22 4.50 3.34
CA LEU A 637 25.13 4.02 4.72
C LEU A 637 23.76 4.37 5.31
N SER A 638 22.77 4.61 4.47
CA SER A 638 21.44 5.04 4.94
C SER A 638 20.73 3.88 5.66
N HIS A 639 19.95 4.20 6.69
CA HIS A 639 19.27 3.23 7.56
C HIS A 639 20.25 2.28 8.29
N THR A 640 21.35 2.84 8.79
CA THR A 640 22.33 2.14 9.62
C THR A 640 22.49 2.82 10.98
N ASN A 641 23.10 2.14 11.95
CA ASN A 641 23.32 2.66 13.30
C ASN A 641 24.65 3.43 13.43
N ILE A 642 25.20 3.91 12.32
CA ILE A 642 26.44 4.68 12.33
C ILE A 642 26.20 6.04 12.97
N GLY A 643 27.23 6.56 13.63
CA GLY A 643 27.24 7.85 14.27
C GLY A 643 28.49 8.65 13.94
N ASP A 644 28.82 9.54 14.86
CA ASP A 644 29.87 10.53 14.69
C ASP A 644 31.27 9.96 14.36
N ARG A 645 31.64 8.78 14.87
CA ARG A 645 33.00 8.26 14.62
C ARG A 645 33.12 7.72 13.20
N ALA A 646 32.10 7.04 12.67
CA ALA A 646 32.09 6.61 11.28
C ALA A 646 32.26 7.81 10.34
N LEU A 647 31.45 8.86 10.53
CA LEU A 647 31.52 10.06 9.69
C LEU A 647 32.91 10.72 9.75
N ARG A 648 33.50 10.84 10.94
CA ARG A 648 34.86 11.40 11.08
C ARG A 648 35.91 10.54 10.39
N ALA A 649 35.82 9.21 10.48
CA ALA A 649 36.75 8.31 9.81
C ALA A 649 36.68 8.46 8.30
N ILE A 650 35.47 8.49 7.73
CA ILE A 650 35.24 8.77 6.32
C ILE A 650 35.89 10.10 5.94
N LEU A 651 35.58 11.20 6.64
CA LEU A 651 36.09 12.52 6.30
C LEU A 651 37.61 12.67 6.42
N ALA A 652 38.25 11.92 7.33
CA ALA A 652 39.70 11.96 7.54
C ALA A 652 40.49 11.22 6.46
N HIS A 653 39.84 10.38 5.65
CA HIS A 653 40.53 9.52 4.69
C HIS A 653 40.80 10.25 3.36
N PRO A 654 42.02 10.14 2.76
CA PRO A 654 42.38 10.88 1.55
C PRO A 654 41.51 10.60 0.33
N HIS A 655 40.97 9.37 0.22
CA HIS A 655 40.15 8.96 -0.92
C HIS A 655 38.71 9.47 -0.88
N THR A 656 38.29 10.10 0.21
CA THR A 656 36.95 10.71 0.35
C THR A 656 36.70 11.80 -0.69
N MET A 657 37.76 12.45 -1.18
CA MET A 657 37.69 13.38 -2.32
C MET A 657 37.29 12.73 -3.64
N SER A 658 37.27 11.40 -3.73
CA SER A 658 36.88 10.67 -4.94
C SER A 658 35.40 10.28 -4.95
N LEU A 659 34.72 10.38 -3.79
CA LEU A 659 33.29 10.08 -3.69
C LEU A 659 32.49 11.18 -4.40
N ARG A 660 31.62 10.73 -5.31
CA ARG A 660 30.58 11.51 -5.97
C ARG A 660 29.27 11.42 -5.23
N GLU A 661 29.02 10.34 -4.52
CA GLU A 661 27.76 10.14 -3.80
C GLU A 661 28.00 9.67 -2.37
N LEU A 662 27.28 10.29 -1.43
CA LEU A 662 27.31 9.91 -0.02
C LEU A 662 25.90 9.97 0.56
N MET A 663 25.35 8.80 0.92
CA MET A 663 23.97 8.70 1.43
C MET A 663 24.00 8.32 2.91
N LEU A 664 23.62 9.26 3.79
CA LEU A 664 23.65 9.14 5.25
C LEU A 664 22.25 9.25 5.88
N GLY A 665 21.19 9.05 5.11
CA GLY A 665 19.81 9.18 5.59
C GLY A 665 19.48 8.18 6.71
N SER A 666 18.70 8.60 7.71
CA SER A 666 18.28 7.73 8.81
C SER A 666 19.46 7.07 9.56
N THR A 667 20.43 7.88 9.98
CA THR A 667 21.61 7.47 10.78
C THR A 667 21.62 8.15 12.16
N GLN A 668 22.51 7.74 13.06
CA GLN A 668 22.68 8.31 14.41
C GLN A 668 23.77 9.40 14.46
N ILE A 669 24.04 10.05 13.33
CA ILE A 669 25.06 11.10 13.23
C ILE A 669 24.51 12.38 13.87
N SER A 670 25.25 12.94 14.82
CA SER A 670 24.82 14.16 15.51
C SER A 670 25.05 15.42 14.66
N GLU A 671 24.28 16.47 14.94
CA GLU A 671 24.50 17.79 14.36
C GLU A 671 25.93 18.31 14.57
N ARG A 672 26.57 17.97 15.70
CA ARG A 672 27.95 18.38 15.97
C ARG A 672 28.90 17.79 14.92
N ALA A 673 28.73 16.54 14.55
CA ALA A 673 29.52 15.92 13.49
C ALA A 673 29.16 16.50 12.12
N LEU A 674 27.88 16.77 11.86
CA LEU A 674 27.45 17.38 10.60
C LEU A 674 27.97 18.82 10.40
N ARG A 675 28.17 19.59 11.48
CA ARG A 675 28.89 20.87 11.39
C ARG A 675 30.33 20.69 10.93
N THR A 676 30.99 19.64 11.41
CA THR A 676 32.37 19.33 11.00
C THR A 676 32.41 18.86 9.55
N PHE A 677 31.42 18.06 9.14
CA PHE A 677 31.21 17.63 7.76
C PHE A 677 31.01 18.80 6.80
N ALA A 678 30.14 19.77 7.16
CA ALA A 678 29.90 20.94 6.33
C ALA A 678 31.19 21.73 6.05
N MET A 679 32.06 21.83 7.06
CA MET A 679 33.34 22.55 6.94
C MET A 679 34.47 21.71 6.32
N ALA A 680 34.21 20.49 5.85
CA ALA A 680 35.23 19.64 5.26
C ALA A 680 35.65 20.13 3.87
N GLU A 681 36.94 20.40 3.68
CA GLU A 681 37.51 20.79 2.37
C GLU A 681 37.68 19.60 1.41
N THR A 682 37.39 18.38 1.88
CA THR A 682 37.61 17.12 1.15
C THR A 682 36.45 16.73 0.22
N LEU A 683 35.32 17.44 0.23
CA LEU A 683 34.09 17.04 -0.48
C LEU A 683 33.95 17.66 -1.89
N THR A 684 35.06 18.05 -2.52
CA THR A 684 35.08 18.80 -3.79
C THR A 684 34.68 18.02 -5.04
N SER A 685 34.42 16.71 -4.93
CA SER A 685 33.89 15.90 -6.03
C SER A 685 32.47 15.35 -5.77
N LEU A 686 31.87 15.72 -4.63
CA LEU A 686 30.56 15.22 -4.23
C LEU A 686 29.46 15.87 -5.06
N GLU A 687 28.67 15.05 -5.75
CA GLU A 687 27.57 15.40 -6.65
C GLU A 687 26.21 15.08 -6.00
N ASN A 688 26.10 13.96 -5.27
CA ASN A 688 24.84 13.54 -4.65
C ASN A 688 25.00 13.35 -3.13
N LEU A 689 24.13 13.97 -2.35
CA LEU A 689 24.18 13.93 -0.89
C LEU A 689 22.79 13.71 -0.29
N VAL A 690 22.67 12.68 0.55
CA VAL A 690 21.51 12.51 1.43
C VAL A 690 21.96 12.59 2.87
N LEU A 691 21.32 13.43 3.67
CA LEU A 691 21.60 13.61 5.09
C LEU A 691 20.54 12.94 5.98
N PRO A 692 20.88 12.63 7.25
CA PRO A 692 19.87 12.33 8.25
C PRO A 692 19.01 13.56 8.54
N GLU A 693 18.02 13.44 9.42
CA GLU A 693 17.24 14.59 9.88
C GLU A 693 18.16 15.66 10.48
N VAL A 694 18.04 16.89 9.98
CA VAL A 694 18.94 18.00 10.28
C VAL A 694 18.18 19.30 10.50
N SER A 695 18.65 20.12 11.44
CA SER A 695 18.14 21.48 11.62
C SER A 695 18.50 22.40 10.46
N PHE A 696 17.71 23.47 10.35
CA PHE A 696 18.01 24.59 9.46
C PHE A 696 19.45 25.09 9.60
N GLU A 697 20.00 25.18 10.82
CA GLU A 697 21.33 25.74 11.04
C GLU A 697 22.45 24.90 10.38
N ILE A 698 22.23 23.59 10.22
CA ILE A 698 23.15 22.71 9.48
C ILE A 698 22.96 22.89 7.98
N LEU A 699 21.71 22.94 7.51
CA LEU A 699 21.39 23.14 6.10
C LEU A 699 21.91 24.49 5.58
N GLU A 700 21.74 25.56 6.35
CA GLU A 700 22.30 26.88 6.05
C GLU A 700 23.82 26.81 5.99
N LEU A 701 24.47 26.14 6.94
CA LEU A 701 25.92 26.01 6.95
C LEU A 701 26.41 25.30 5.69
N ILE A 702 25.75 24.21 5.28
CA ILE A 702 26.08 23.46 4.06
C ILE A 702 25.84 24.29 2.81
N ALA A 703 24.69 24.96 2.71
CA ALA A 703 24.35 25.81 1.57
C ALA A 703 25.39 26.92 1.31
N ARG A 704 26.06 27.39 2.36
CA ARG A 704 27.13 28.41 2.27
C ARG A 704 28.51 27.85 1.89
N THR A 705 28.66 26.53 1.77
CA THR A 705 29.96 25.93 1.45
C THR A 705 30.24 25.97 -0.06
N PRO A 706 31.52 26.09 -0.47
CA PRO A 706 31.86 26.09 -1.89
C PRO A 706 31.50 24.78 -2.61
N TRP A 707 31.64 23.64 -1.93
CA TRP A 707 31.41 22.33 -2.53
C TRP A 707 29.91 22.05 -2.72
N ALA A 708 29.01 22.61 -1.90
CA ALA A 708 27.57 22.41 -2.07
C ALA A 708 27.03 22.94 -3.41
N LYS A 709 27.72 23.90 -4.04
CA LYS A 709 27.33 24.45 -5.35
C LYS A 709 27.46 23.47 -6.52
N GLN A 710 28.22 22.39 -6.35
CA GLN A 710 28.40 21.38 -7.39
C GLN A 710 27.43 20.19 -7.23
N LEU A 711 26.64 20.17 -6.16
CA LEU A 711 25.67 19.11 -5.93
C LEU A 711 24.64 19.14 -7.06
N GLU A 712 24.40 17.97 -7.64
CA GLU A 712 23.33 17.71 -8.60
C GLU A 712 22.06 17.26 -7.87
N HIS A 713 22.19 16.47 -6.79
CA HIS A 713 21.05 16.04 -5.99
C HIS A 713 21.33 16.20 -4.50
N PHE A 714 20.33 16.71 -3.77
CA PHE A 714 20.35 16.84 -2.33
C PHE A 714 19.05 16.27 -1.73
N GLY A 715 19.17 15.52 -0.63
CA GLY A 715 18.02 14.98 0.10
C GLY A 715 18.21 14.91 1.61
N SER A 716 17.11 14.80 2.33
CA SER A 716 17.05 14.58 3.78
C SER A 716 16.18 13.36 4.07
N SER A 717 16.50 12.58 5.11
CA SER A 717 15.69 11.40 5.48
C SER A 717 14.30 11.73 6.02
N SER A 718 14.10 12.95 6.51
CA SER A 718 12.80 13.50 6.87
C SER A 718 12.45 14.65 5.93
N SER A 719 11.16 14.85 5.68
CA SER A 719 10.69 16.03 4.95
C SER A 719 11.07 17.28 5.73
N LEU A 720 11.61 18.27 5.02
CA LEU A 720 11.96 19.56 5.59
C LEU A 720 10.68 20.29 5.95
N ASP A 721 10.49 20.70 7.20
CA ASP A 721 9.29 21.45 7.60
C ASP A 721 9.14 22.77 6.81
N GLU A 722 7.91 23.29 6.72
CA GLU A 722 7.61 24.51 5.95
C GLU A 722 8.45 25.72 6.38
N ASN A 723 8.73 25.85 7.68
CA ASN A 723 9.50 26.98 8.21
C ASN A 723 10.98 26.86 7.81
N THR A 724 11.56 25.66 7.86
CA THR A 724 12.90 25.38 7.34
C THR A 724 12.99 25.65 5.84
N CYS A 725 11.98 25.21 5.06
CA CYS A 725 11.89 25.50 3.63
C CYS A 725 11.85 27.01 3.34
N ALA A 726 10.98 27.75 4.04
CA ALA A 726 10.85 29.20 3.86
C ALA A 726 12.16 29.93 4.17
N ARG A 727 12.82 29.60 5.29
CA ARG A 727 14.10 30.21 5.68
C ARG A 727 15.23 29.88 4.70
N LEU A 728 15.23 28.70 4.06
CA LEU A 728 16.23 28.35 3.05
C LEU A 728 16.06 29.16 1.77
N LEU A 729 14.83 29.43 1.35
CA LEU A 729 14.54 30.28 0.18
C LEU A 729 14.91 31.75 0.40
N GLU A 730 15.08 32.19 1.65
CA GLU A 730 15.58 33.53 1.97
C GLU A 730 17.10 33.68 1.82
N LEU A 731 17.84 32.57 1.65
CA LEU A 731 19.30 32.61 1.49
C LEU A 731 19.70 33.13 0.11
N GLU A 732 20.58 34.13 0.08
CA GLU A 732 21.26 34.56 -1.14
C GLU A 732 22.20 33.44 -1.64
N ASP A 733 22.14 33.12 -2.94
CA ASP A 733 22.94 32.09 -3.62
C ASP A 733 22.75 30.65 -3.10
N LEU A 734 21.51 30.25 -2.80
CA LEU A 734 21.16 28.85 -2.48
C LEU A 734 21.55 27.90 -3.64
N PRO A 735 22.28 26.79 -3.38
CA PRO A 735 22.61 25.81 -4.42
C PRO A 735 21.38 25.19 -5.08
N ASP A 736 21.44 24.97 -6.41
CA ASP A 736 20.31 24.48 -7.22
C ASP A 736 19.72 23.17 -6.67
N ALA A 737 20.55 22.18 -6.34
CA ALA A 737 20.09 20.90 -5.77
C ALA A 737 19.35 21.05 -4.42
N ILE A 738 19.78 22.00 -3.58
CA ILE A 738 19.09 22.28 -2.30
C ILE A 738 17.78 23.01 -2.58
N SER A 739 17.76 23.93 -3.56
CA SER A 739 16.54 24.61 -4.00
C SER A 739 15.51 23.63 -4.54
N GLU A 740 15.91 22.68 -5.38
CA GLU A 740 15.03 21.62 -5.91
C GLU A 740 14.45 20.76 -4.78
N CYS A 741 15.27 20.35 -3.81
CA CYS A 741 14.81 19.63 -2.63
C CYS A 741 13.77 20.43 -1.82
N VAL A 742 13.98 21.73 -1.64
CA VAL A 742 13.03 22.62 -0.96
C VAL A 742 11.72 22.74 -1.75
N GLU A 743 11.77 22.89 -3.08
CA GLU A 743 10.58 22.91 -3.92
C GLU A 743 9.79 21.61 -3.85
N GLU A 744 10.45 20.45 -3.85
CA GLU A 744 9.80 19.15 -3.69
C GLU A 744 9.11 19.01 -2.33
N ASN A 745 9.77 19.44 -1.25
CA ASN A 745 9.18 19.43 0.09
C ASN A 745 8.01 20.41 0.23
N LEU A 746 8.09 21.60 -0.37
CA LEU A 746 6.96 22.54 -0.39
C LEU A 746 5.78 22.00 -1.21
N ARG A 747 6.03 21.28 -2.32
CA ARG A 747 4.98 20.57 -3.06
C ARG A 747 4.36 19.45 -2.21
N TYR A 748 5.15 18.79 -1.38
CA TYR A 748 4.68 17.77 -0.45
C TYR A 748 3.80 18.37 0.66
N HIS A 749 4.18 19.49 1.27
CA HIS A 749 3.38 20.16 2.31
C HIS A 749 2.15 20.88 1.77
N ALA A 750 2.20 21.37 0.53
CA ALA A 750 1.07 22.01 -0.13
C ALA A 750 0.00 21.02 -0.64
N GLY A 751 0.31 19.71 -0.65
CA GLY A 751 -0.64 18.63 -0.95
C GLY A 751 -1.38 18.20 0.30
#